data_AF-A0AAU4W5Q2-F1
#
_entry.id   AF-A0AAU4W5Q2-F1
#
_cell.length_a   1.000
_cell.length_b   1.000
_cell.length_c   1.000
_cell.angle_alpha   90.00
_cell.angle_beta   90.00
_cell.angle_gamma   90.00
#
_symmetry.space_group_name_H-M   'P 1'
#
loop_
_entity.id
_entity.type
_entity.pdbx_description
1 polymer ?
#
loop_
_entity_poly.entity_id
_entity_poly.type
_entity_poly.pdbx_seq_one_letter_code
_entity_poly.pdbx_strand_id
1 'polypeptide(L)'
;MAATAAALALGGLAGPSAAPAAAATTPYPNLTPTPPMGWNNWSYYGCDISEETVLANARALVSSGLAAKGYDTVTTDDCWMTHTRDADGNLVPDPTRFPHGMAYVGEQLHAMGLKFGIYEDAGTATCGGYPGSYGHIKQDADLFAKWKVDYLKLDGCNVPVPTGQSADDVYHKIYGDMSQALLDTGRPIVYSVSAPAYFEGEKDWHHVISWSAEVGNLWREGADVAMESSSARGKWASIKYNYGYNVPLADLQSPGRWNDPDFLLAGQSRLTGDEIRSQMSLWSVMAAPLISSTDLTKASPEALDVLGNKDVIAVDQDAKGLQGRIVQQGDGYDVLSKPLANGDRAVALFNSSDEAQTITTTAAKAGLPAGSSYLLKDLWSKRTTQTTGTIAANVPAHATVLYRVHAGTAHRVQPATAITWTRTGGEGASSTWKVALADHGPTGLTGAQLRISAPEGWRLSTSKVSLGKVRPGGSATATITAKGPDAEPGTTVTTLTATARYRAGGAGDGSVSGRASIVTEVPYPSLDAAFNNVGVTNEAAPPAEGNYTTGNFDGGGDSYSAQALAAAGVTPGAKVSKDGVTWTFPAAKPGTPNNVELAGQSITLTGSGSKLWFLGAEAGFTSGQVKVTYTDGTTSTGSLGFPNWCCTAGTDYGATTVATSDHRNTPTGPANFGVGYKLFGNSVPLTAGKTIRTVTLPDADAIHVFAITVQ
;
A
#
# COMPACT_ATOMS: atom_id res chain seq x y z
N MET A 1 -32.41 -22.01 -91.22
CA MET A 1 -32.04 -23.44 -91.16
C MET A 1 -31.05 -23.63 -90.03
N ALA A 2 -31.16 -24.76 -89.33
CA ALA A 2 -30.52 -25.06 -88.07
C ALA A 2 -29.00 -24.79 -88.03
N ALA A 3 -28.50 -24.33 -86.88
CA ALA A 3 -27.09 -24.41 -86.54
C ALA A 3 -26.97 -24.93 -85.10
N THR A 4 -26.66 -26.23 -85.03
CA THR A 4 -26.20 -26.96 -83.85
C THR A 4 -24.88 -26.38 -83.34
N ALA A 5 -24.79 -26.09 -82.04
CA ALA A 5 -23.54 -25.75 -81.37
C ALA A 5 -23.28 -26.75 -80.24
N ALA A 6 -22.11 -27.37 -80.31
CA ALA A 6 -21.62 -28.42 -79.44
C ALA A 6 -21.30 -27.92 -78.03
N ALA A 7 -21.54 -28.79 -77.05
CA ALA A 7 -21.19 -28.60 -75.66
C ALA A 7 -19.67 -28.70 -75.43
N LEU A 8 -19.13 -27.74 -74.70
CA LEU A 8 -17.82 -27.80 -74.04
C LEU A 8 -18.04 -27.54 -72.55
N ALA A 9 -17.69 -28.53 -71.74
CA ALA A 9 -17.75 -28.46 -70.29
C ALA A 9 -16.63 -27.54 -69.77
N LEU A 10 -17.00 -26.55 -68.95
CA LEU A 10 -16.09 -25.74 -68.16
C LEU A 10 -16.34 -26.04 -66.68
N GLY A 11 -15.29 -26.52 -66.01
CA GLY A 11 -15.28 -26.82 -64.57
C GLY A 11 -15.51 -25.56 -63.75
N GLY A 12 -16.34 -25.70 -62.70
CA GLY A 12 -16.59 -24.65 -61.73
C GLY A 12 -15.36 -24.41 -60.85
N LEU A 13 -14.84 -23.19 -60.91
CA LEU A 13 -13.95 -22.65 -59.88
C LEU A 13 -14.81 -22.20 -58.70
N ALA A 14 -14.67 -22.86 -57.56
CA ALA A 14 -15.23 -22.42 -56.29
C ALA A 14 -14.57 -21.09 -55.88
N GLY A 15 -15.38 -20.05 -55.65
CA GLY A 15 -14.90 -18.79 -55.09
C GLY A 15 -14.42 -18.95 -53.65
N PRO A 16 -13.52 -18.08 -53.17
CA PRO A 16 -13.01 -18.15 -51.80
C PRO A 16 -14.17 -17.93 -50.82
N SER A 17 -14.33 -18.89 -49.90
CA SER A 17 -15.22 -18.78 -48.75
C SER A 17 -14.86 -17.52 -47.96
N ALA A 18 -15.81 -16.59 -47.83
CA ALA A 18 -15.68 -15.50 -46.86
C ALA A 18 -15.50 -16.13 -45.47
N ALA A 19 -14.47 -15.70 -44.75
CA ALA A 19 -14.31 -16.02 -43.33
C ALA A 19 -15.55 -15.50 -42.57
N PRO A 20 -16.07 -16.24 -41.58
CA PRO A 20 -17.16 -15.73 -40.76
C PRO A 20 -16.67 -14.45 -40.06
N ALA A 21 -17.44 -13.38 -40.19
CA ALA A 21 -17.24 -12.18 -39.40
C ALA A 21 -17.30 -12.57 -37.92
N ALA A 22 -16.28 -12.19 -37.14
CA ALA A 22 -16.31 -12.31 -35.69
C ALA A 22 -17.61 -11.65 -35.20
N ALA A 23 -18.42 -12.39 -34.44
CA ALA A 23 -19.62 -11.84 -33.81
C ALA A 23 -19.18 -10.67 -32.93
N ALA A 24 -19.75 -9.48 -33.16
CA ALA A 24 -19.52 -8.34 -32.28
C ALA A 24 -19.98 -8.72 -30.87
N THR A 25 -19.07 -8.74 -29.91
CA THR A 25 -19.37 -8.92 -28.49
C THR A 25 -20.28 -7.78 -28.05
N THR A 26 -21.36 -8.11 -27.33
CA THR A 26 -22.23 -7.07 -26.78
C THR A 26 -21.47 -6.39 -25.64
N PRO A 27 -21.23 -5.07 -25.67
CA PRO A 27 -20.53 -4.38 -24.59
C PRO A 27 -21.27 -4.57 -23.26
N TYR A 28 -20.54 -4.81 -22.17
CA TYR A 28 -21.17 -5.05 -20.87
C TYR A 28 -21.97 -3.81 -20.40
N PRO A 29 -23.17 -3.94 -19.82
CA PRO A 29 -23.99 -2.79 -19.44
C PRO A 29 -23.29 -1.91 -18.39
N ASN A 30 -23.60 -0.61 -18.41
CA ASN A 30 -23.21 0.28 -17.32
C ASN A 30 -24.12 0.03 -16.11
N LEU A 31 -23.63 -0.75 -15.15
CA LEU A 31 -24.30 -1.07 -13.89
C LEU A 31 -23.79 -0.22 -12.72
N THR A 32 -22.70 0.53 -12.94
CA THR A 32 -21.99 1.34 -11.95
C THR A 32 -21.76 2.76 -12.48
N PRO A 33 -22.82 3.60 -12.55
CA PRO A 33 -22.70 4.97 -13.08
C PRO A 33 -21.73 5.85 -12.26
N THR A 34 -21.45 5.46 -11.02
CA THR A 34 -20.35 5.93 -10.16
C THR A 34 -19.53 4.73 -9.69
N PRO A 35 -18.29 4.92 -9.18
CA PRO A 35 -17.48 3.81 -8.69
C PRO A 35 -18.25 3.02 -7.61
N PRO A 36 -18.22 1.68 -7.63
CA PRO A 36 -18.92 0.89 -6.62
C PRO A 36 -18.30 1.10 -5.24
N MET A 37 -19.14 0.99 -4.20
CA MET A 37 -18.70 1.09 -2.81
C MET A 37 -19.21 -0.11 -2.02
N GLY A 38 -18.41 -0.61 -1.08
CA GLY A 38 -18.80 -1.84 -0.39
C GLY A 38 -17.78 -2.36 0.62
N TRP A 39 -17.88 -3.65 0.88
CA TRP A 39 -16.99 -4.39 1.76
C TRP A 39 -16.58 -5.72 1.14
N ASN A 40 -15.35 -6.14 1.38
CA ASN A 40 -14.79 -7.42 1.01
C ASN A 40 -13.95 -7.95 2.18
N ASN A 41 -13.90 -9.26 2.40
CA ASN A 41 -13.18 -9.84 3.54
C ASN A 41 -11.66 -10.01 3.34
N TRP A 42 -11.15 -10.00 2.12
CA TRP A 42 -9.87 -10.62 1.76
C TRP A 42 -8.68 -10.08 2.55
N SER A 43 -8.39 -8.78 2.46
CA SER A 43 -7.21 -8.19 3.09
C SER A 43 -7.22 -8.30 4.63
N TYR A 44 -8.40 -8.42 5.28
CA TYR A 44 -8.45 -8.59 6.74
C TYR A 44 -8.49 -10.05 7.18
N TYR A 45 -9.41 -10.83 6.62
CA TYR A 45 -9.73 -12.19 7.08
C TYR A 45 -9.04 -13.29 6.27
N GLY A 46 -8.67 -13.03 5.02
CA GLY A 46 -8.27 -14.08 4.08
C GLY A 46 -9.31 -15.22 4.05
N CYS A 47 -8.85 -16.47 4.20
CA CYS A 47 -9.72 -17.65 4.31
C CYS A 47 -10.38 -17.85 5.70
N ASP A 48 -10.09 -17.03 6.72
CA ASP A 48 -10.75 -17.13 8.03
C ASP A 48 -12.14 -16.46 7.99
N ILE A 49 -13.01 -17.04 7.16
CA ILE A 49 -14.32 -16.49 6.83
C ILE A 49 -15.42 -17.53 7.08
N SER A 50 -16.61 -17.03 7.44
CA SER A 50 -17.82 -17.82 7.63
C SER A 50 -19.07 -16.99 7.31
N GLU A 51 -20.21 -17.65 7.17
CA GLU A 51 -21.53 -17.01 7.05
C GLU A 51 -21.75 -15.97 8.16
N GLU A 52 -21.45 -16.30 9.42
CA GLU A 52 -21.63 -15.36 10.53
C GLU A 52 -20.66 -14.18 10.44
N THR A 53 -19.41 -14.40 10.04
CA THR A 53 -18.44 -13.30 9.83
C THR A 53 -18.93 -12.32 8.77
N VAL A 54 -19.44 -12.83 7.63
CA VAL A 54 -19.98 -12.00 6.54
C VAL A 54 -21.22 -11.23 7.02
N LEU A 55 -22.19 -11.91 7.63
CA LEU A 55 -23.43 -11.28 8.08
C LEU A 55 -23.21 -10.30 9.26
N ALA A 56 -22.22 -10.54 10.12
CA ALA A 56 -21.86 -9.61 11.18
C ALA A 56 -21.29 -8.30 10.63
N ASN A 57 -20.40 -8.37 9.63
CA ASN A 57 -19.87 -7.18 8.95
C ASN A 57 -20.97 -6.45 8.16
N ALA A 58 -21.89 -7.18 7.52
CA ALA A 58 -23.06 -6.59 6.87
C ALA A 58 -23.96 -5.81 7.86
N ARG A 59 -24.24 -6.39 9.04
CA ARG A 59 -24.95 -5.67 10.12
C ARG A 59 -24.17 -4.46 10.63
N ALA A 60 -22.84 -4.53 10.67
CA ALA A 60 -21.99 -3.41 11.05
C ALA A 60 -22.01 -2.27 10.01
N LEU A 61 -22.05 -2.57 8.71
CA LEU A 61 -22.25 -1.57 7.64
C LEU A 61 -23.56 -0.80 7.83
N VAL A 62 -24.65 -1.50 8.13
CA VAL A 62 -25.96 -0.88 8.36
C VAL A 62 -25.97 -0.06 9.65
N SER A 63 -25.53 -0.65 10.77
CA SER A 63 -25.62 -0.01 12.09
C SER A 63 -24.66 1.18 12.27
N SER A 64 -23.49 1.16 11.62
CA SER A 64 -22.58 2.32 11.57
C SER A 64 -23.07 3.45 10.64
N GLY A 65 -24.06 3.16 9.80
CA GLY A 65 -24.57 4.08 8.78
C GLY A 65 -23.69 4.21 7.54
N LEU A 66 -22.67 3.36 7.36
CA LEU A 66 -21.85 3.31 6.14
C LEU A 66 -22.68 2.86 4.93
N ALA A 67 -23.59 1.89 5.11
CA ALA A 67 -24.51 1.46 4.04
C ALA A 67 -25.32 2.64 3.48
N ALA A 68 -25.86 3.49 4.36
CA ALA A 68 -26.61 4.68 3.97
C ALA A 68 -25.73 5.78 3.31
N LYS A 69 -24.41 5.64 3.35
CA LYS A 69 -23.44 6.52 2.68
C LYS A 69 -22.93 5.95 1.36
N GLY A 70 -23.39 4.75 0.97
CA GLY A 70 -23.10 4.14 -0.33
C GLY A 70 -22.40 2.78 -0.25
N TYR A 71 -21.84 2.39 0.91
CA TYR A 71 -21.18 1.09 1.09
C TYR A 71 -22.21 -0.06 1.12
N ASP A 72 -22.76 -0.39 -0.04
CA ASP A 72 -23.97 -1.20 -0.18
C ASP A 72 -23.71 -2.61 -0.71
N THR A 73 -22.50 -2.91 -1.17
CA THR A 73 -22.15 -4.23 -1.72
C THR A 73 -21.28 -5.01 -0.75
N VAL A 74 -21.67 -6.24 -0.41
CA VAL A 74 -20.91 -7.13 0.49
C VAL A 74 -20.42 -8.32 -0.33
N THR A 75 -19.11 -8.39 -0.56
CA THR A 75 -18.48 -9.44 -1.38
C THR A 75 -17.80 -10.47 -0.48
N THR A 76 -18.19 -11.74 -0.64
CA THR A 76 -17.44 -12.87 -0.04
C THR A 76 -16.35 -13.27 -1.02
N ASP A 77 -15.10 -13.10 -0.61
CA ASP A 77 -13.90 -13.43 -1.39
C ASP A 77 -13.59 -14.95 -1.38
N ASP A 78 -12.40 -15.35 -1.80
CA ASP A 78 -12.01 -16.76 -1.93
C ASP A 78 -12.21 -17.59 -0.63
N CYS A 79 -12.12 -18.91 -0.76
CA CYS A 79 -12.24 -19.89 0.32
C CYS A 79 -13.68 -20.10 0.86
N TRP A 80 -14.71 -19.67 0.13
CA TRP A 80 -16.12 -19.89 0.53
C TRP A 80 -16.66 -21.29 0.21
N MET A 81 -16.00 -22.01 -0.69
CA MET A 81 -16.43 -23.30 -1.25
C MET A 81 -15.59 -24.49 -0.76
N THR A 82 -16.06 -25.71 -1.00
CA THR A 82 -15.25 -26.92 -0.82
C THR A 82 -14.20 -27.07 -1.93
N HIS A 83 -13.13 -27.84 -1.69
CA HIS A 83 -12.09 -28.12 -2.70
C HIS A 83 -12.54 -28.97 -3.90
N THR A 84 -13.78 -29.44 -3.91
CA THR A 84 -14.33 -30.28 -4.99
C THR A 84 -15.71 -29.80 -5.38
N ARG A 85 -15.99 -29.82 -6.69
CA ARG A 85 -17.36 -29.67 -7.20
C ARG A 85 -18.21 -30.89 -6.85
N ASP A 86 -19.53 -30.74 -6.87
CA ASP A 86 -20.44 -31.88 -6.74
C ASP A 86 -20.41 -32.79 -7.99
N ALA A 87 -21.20 -33.88 -7.96
CA ALA A 87 -21.27 -34.84 -9.05
C ALA A 87 -21.83 -34.25 -10.37
N ASP A 88 -22.59 -33.16 -10.29
CA ASP A 88 -23.15 -32.44 -11.45
C ASP A 88 -22.20 -31.32 -11.93
N GLY A 89 -21.04 -31.15 -11.28
CA GLY A 89 -20.04 -30.14 -11.61
C GLY A 89 -20.30 -28.76 -10.99
N ASN A 90 -21.26 -28.62 -10.07
CA ASN A 90 -21.53 -27.33 -9.43
C ASN A 90 -20.53 -27.03 -8.32
N LEU A 91 -20.27 -25.74 -8.11
CA LEU A 91 -19.59 -25.24 -6.92
C LEU A 91 -20.43 -25.52 -5.68
N VAL A 92 -19.77 -25.95 -4.60
CA VAL A 92 -20.42 -26.33 -3.33
C VAL A 92 -19.91 -25.42 -2.23
N PRO A 93 -20.76 -24.60 -1.57
CA PRO A 93 -20.37 -23.83 -0.40
C PRO A 93 -19.84 -24.78 0.69
N ASP A 94 -18.77 -24.38 1.40
CA ASP A 94 -18.26 -25.21 2.50
C ASP A 94 -19.35 -25.35 3.59
N PRO A 95 -19.81 -26.57 3.92
CA PRO A 95 -20.95 -26.77 4.82
C PRO A 95 -20.65 -26.45 6.28
N THR A 96 -19.37 -26.28 6.64
CA THR A 96 -18.96 -25.85 7.98
C THR A 96 -18.93 -24.32 8.07
N ARG A 97 -18.37 -23.65 7.06
CA ARG A 97 -18.27 -22.19 7.01
C ARG A 97 -19.60 -21.53 6.62
N PHE A 98 -20.35 -22.14 5.72
CA PHE A 98 -21.61 -21.64 5.14
C PHE A 98 -22.70 -22.71 5.23
N PRO A 99 -23.15 -23.06 6.46
CA PRO A 99 -24.07 -24.18 6.69
C PRO A 99 -25.43 -24.02 6.00
N HIS A 100 -25.85 -22.80 5.65
CA HIS A 100 -27.08 -22.54 4.90
C HIS A 100 -26.85 -22.24 3.42
N GLY A 101 -25.57 -22.22 2.97
CA GLY A 101 -25.17 -21.96 1.59
C GLY A 101 -25.27 -20.49 1.15
N MET A 102 -24.69 -20.19 -0.01
CA MET A 102 -24.55 -18.81 -0.50
C MET A 102 -25.88 -18.14 -0.91
N ALA A 103 -26.88 -18.91 -1.31
CA ALA A 103 -28.23 -18.38 -1.56
C ALA A 103 -28.81 -17.73 -0.30
N TYR A 104 -28.64 -18.37 0.87
CA TYR A 104 -29.09 -17.83 2.14
C TYR A 104 -28.34 -16.56 2.52
N VAL A 105 -27.01 -16.53 2.34
CA VAL A 105 -26.20 -15.32 2.55
C VAL A 105 -26.75 -14.16 1.71
N GLY A 106 -26.99 -14.39 0.42
CA GLY A 106 -27.58 -13.40 -0.48
C GLY A 106 -28.95 -12.90 0.00
N GLU A 107 -29.84 -13.81 0.41
CA GLU A 107 -31.15 -13.45 0.96
C GLU A 107 -31.06 -12.58 2.23
N GLN A 108 -30.14 -12.90 3.14
CA GLN A 108 -29.92 -12.09 4.34
C GLN A 108 -29.36 -10.69 4.01
N LEU A 109 -28.42 -10.60 3.06
CA LEU A 109 -27.88 -9.32 2.60
C LEU A 109 -28.97 -8.46 1.95
N HIS A 110 -29.79 -9.04 1.06
CA HIS A 110 -30.92 -8.34 0.45
C HIS A 110 -31.96 -7.89 1.48
N ALA A 111 -32.22 -8.70 2.51
CA ALA A 111 -33.13 -8.31 3.60
C ALA A 111 -32.62 -7.11 4.41
N MET A 112 -31.30 -6.87 4.43
CA MET A 112 -30.68 -5.69 5.02
C MET A 112 -30.62 -4.48 4.07
N GLY A 113 -31.09 -4.64 2.82
CA GLY A 113 -30.99 -3.62 1.77
C GLY A 113 -29.59 -3.50 1.15
N LEU A 114 -28.74 -4.52 1.33
CA LEU A 114 -27.39 -4.61 0.74
C LEU A 114 -27.43 -5.50 -0.51
N LYS A 115 -26.41 -5.37 -1.36
CA LYS A 115 -26.15 -6.21 -2.53
C LYS A 115 -25.20 -7.35 -2.17
N PHE A 116 -25.37 -8.49 -2.81
CA PHE A 116 -24.57 -9.69 -2.60
C PHE A 116 -23.48 -9.83 -3.67
N GLY A 117 -22.22 -9.75 -3.26
CA GLY A 117 -21.07 -10.06 -4.10
C GLY A 117 -20.46 -11.43 -3.80
N ILE A 118 -19.93 -12.09 -4.83
CA ILE A 118 -19.17 -13.34 -4.71
C ILE A 118 -17.87 -13.26 -5.50
N TYR A 119 -16.88 -14.04 -5.09
CA TYR A 119 -15.62 -14.25 -5.77
C TYR A 119 -15.61 -15.57 -6.54
N GLU A 120 -14.94 -15.55 -7.69
CA GLU A 120 -14.55 -16.73 -8.43
C GLU A 120 -13.24 -16.49 -9.19
N ASP A 121 -12.70 -17.52 -9.87
CA ASP A 121 -11.49 -17.42 -10.71
C ASP A 121 -11.72 -17.93 -12.14
N ALA A 122 -11.12 -17.26 -13.13
CA ALA A 122 -11.16 -17.62 -14.54
C ALA A 122 -10.41 -18.93 -14.87
N GLY A 123 -9.42 -19.33 -14.05
CA GLY A 123 -8.57 -20.49 -14.25
C GLY A 123 -9.15 -21.80 -13.74
N THR A 124 -8.30 -22.84 -13.70
CA THR A 124 -8.71 -24.18 -13.25
C THR A 124 -8.86 -24.29 -11.74
N ALA A 125 -8.20 -23.39 -11.00
CA ALA A 125 -8.28 -23.29 -9.56
C ALA A 125 -8.14 -21.83 -9.15
N THR A 126 -8.84 -21.43 -8.08
CA THR A 126 -8.67 -20.11 -7.46
C THR A 126 -7.25 -19.94 -6.93
N CYS A 127 -6.88 -18.71 -6.58
CA CYS A 127 -5.59 -18.43 -5.95
C CYS A 127 -5.39 -19.23 -4.64
N GLY A 128 -6.45 -19.49 -3.88
CA GLY A 128 -6.47 -20.35 -2.69
C GLY A 128 -6.54 -21.85 -2.97
N GLY A 129 -6.55 -22.28 -4.24
CA GLY A 129 -6.57 -23.69 -4.62
C GLY A 129 -7.95 -24.36 -4.56
N TYR A 130 -9.03 -23.58 -4.64
CA TYR A 130 -10.40 -24.09 -4.78
C TYR A 130 -10.78 -24.24 -6.26
N PRO A 131 -11.86 -24.96 -6.63
CA PRO A 131 -12.23 -25.13 -8.04
C PRO A 131 -12.52 -23.78 -8.72
N GLY A 132 -11.78 -23.45 -9.79
CA GLY A 132 -12.05 -22.26 -10.60
C GLY A 132 -13.09 -22.53 -11.70
N SER A 133 -13.49 -21.51 -12.45
CA SER A 133 -14.54 -21.59 -13.46
C SER A 133 -14.09 -22.06 -14.84
N TYR A 134 -12.79 -22.33 -15.08
CA TYR A 134 -12.35 -22.86 -16.37
C TYR A 134 -13.06 -24.19 -16.69
N GLY A 135 -13.76 -24.24 -17.84
CA GLY A 135 -14.60 -25.38 -18.25
C GLY A 135 -16.02 -25.39 -17.67
N HIS A 136 -16.33 -24.49 -16.73
CA HIS A 136 -17.64 -24.37 -16.05
C HIS A 136 -18.26 -22.97 -16.12
N ILE A 137 -17.65 -22.02 -16.85
CA ILE A 137 -18.05 -20.60 -16.95
C ILE A 137 -19.58 -20.37 -16.98
N LYS A 138 -20.29 -21.00 -17.92
CA LYS A 138 -21.74 -20.84 -18.04
C LYS A 138 -22.50 -21.43 -16.84
N GLN A 139 -22.09 -22.61 -16.38
CA GLN A 139 -22.70 -23.29 -15.24
C GLN A 139 -22.58 -22.46 -13.96
N ASP A 140 -21.41 -21.88 -13.73
CA ASP A 140 -21.13 -21.05 -12.55
C ASP A 140 -21.90 -19.72 -12.64
N ALA A 141 -21.94 -19.07 -13.80
CA ALA A 141 -22.76 -17.87 -14.01
C ALA A 141 -24.25 -18.12 -13.71
N ASP A 142 -24.81 -19.23 -14.23
CA ASP A 142 -26.21 -19.62 -13.96
C ASP A 142 -26.45 -19.88 -12.47
N LEU A 143 -25.46 -20.47 -11.77
CA LEU A 143 -25.51 -20.71 -10.32
C LEU A 143 -25.51 -19.40 -9.52
N PHE A 144 -24.64 -18.44 -9.88
CA PHE A 144 -24.59 -17.13 -9.26
C PHE A 144 -25.91 -16.36 -9.44
N ALA A 145 -26.49 -16.41 -10.65
CA ALA A 145 -27.80 -15.82 -10.90
C ALA A 145 -28.92 -16.48 -10.07
N LYS A 146 -28.88 -17.82 -9.93
CA LYS A 146 -29.82 -18.57 -9.07
C LYS A 146 -29.69 -18.17 -7.58
N TRP A 147 -28.48 -17.90 -7.11
CA TRP A 147 -28.22 -17.37 -5.76
C TRP A 147 -28.48 -15.87 -5.63
N LYS A 148 -28.92 -15.21 -6.71
CA LYS A 148 -29.22 -13.79 -6.75
C LYS A 148 -27.99 -12.91 -6.43
N VAL A 149 -26.80 -13.33 -6.87
CA VAL A 149 -25.59 -12.50 -6.82
C VAL A 149 -25.80 -11.21 -7.62
N ASP A 150 -25.32 -10.09 -7.10
CA ASP A 150 -25.37 -8.75 -7.72
C ASP A 150 -24.01 -8.27 -8.22
N TYR A 151 -22.92 -8.90 -7.75
CA TYR A 151 -21.54 -8.53 -8.05
C TYR A 151 -20.65 -9.77 -8.13
N LEU A 152 -19.85 -9.90 -9.19
CA LEU A 152 -18.83 -10.93 -9.34
C LEU A 152 -17.44 -10.29 -9.40
N LYS A 153 -16.54 -10.67 -8.48
CA LYS A 153 -15.08 -10.51 -8.64
C LYS A 153 -14.56 -11.78 -9.32
N LEU A 154 -13.95 -11.66 -10.50
CA LEU A 154 -13.33 -12.78 -11.19
C LEU A 154 -11.81 -12.62 -11.28
N ASP A 155 -11.12 -13.47 -10.54
CA ASP A 155 -9.68 -13.58 -10.53
C ASP A 155 -9.13 -14.35 -11.73
N GLY A 156 -7.81 -14.49 -11.83
CA GLY A 156 -7.14 -15.09 -12.97
C GLY A 156 -5.97 -16.01 -12.60
N CYS A 157 -5.96 -16.59 -11.40
CA CYS A 157 -4.95 -17.58 -11.04
C CYS A 157 -5.14 -18.87 -11.84
N ASN A 158 -4.05 -19.57 -12.14
CA ASN A 158 -4.10 -20.90 -12.79
C ASN A 158 -4.88 -20.92 -14.13
N VAL A 159 -4.88 -19.83 -14.90
CA VAL A 159 -5.43 -19.81 -16.26
C VAL A 159 -4.56 -20.68 -17.17
N PRO A 160 -5.10 -21.72 -17.82
CA PRO A 160 -4.31 -22.64 -18.62
C PRO A 160 -4.00 -22.02 -19.99
N VAL A 161 -2.83 -21.39 -20.14
CA VAL A 161 -2.35 -20.83 -21.41
C VAL A 161 -1.68 -21.92 -22.25
N PRO A 162 -2.26 -22.37 -23.37
CA PRO A 162 -1.66 -23.44 -24.18
C PRO A 162 -0.37 -22.97 -24.85
N THR A 163 0.58 -23.89 -25.04
CA THR A 163 1.85 -23.59 -25.72
C THR A 163 1.60 -22.98 -27.11
N GLY A 164 2.20 -21.82 -27.37
CA GLY A 164 2.08 -21.11 -28.64
C GLY A 164 0.89 -20.14 -28.75
N GLN A 165 0.07 -20.02 -27.70
CA GLN A 165 -0.95 -18.97 -27.61
C GLN A 165 -0.46 -17.80 -26.76
N SER A 166 -0.98 -16.61 -27.02
CA SER A 166 -0.77 -15.44 -26.17
C SER A 166 -1.57 -15.57 -24.88
N ALA A 167 -0.96 -15.26 -23.73
CA ALA A 167 -1.70 -15.19 -22.47
C ALA A 167 -2.83 -14.15 -22.56
N ASP A 168 -2.55 -12.99 -23.16
CA ASP A 168 -3.54 -11.94 -23.39
C ASP A 168 -4.78 -12.46 -24.14
N ASP A 169 -4.60 -13.15 -25.28
CA ASP A 169 -5.72 -13.71 -26.05
C ASP A 169 -6.54 -14.74 -25.24
N VAL A 170 -5.86 -15.58 -24.44
CA VAL A 170 -6.51 -16.60 -23.62
C VAL A 170 -7.33 -15.95 -22.50
N TYR A 171 -6.76 -14.96 -21.80
CA TYR A 171 -7.44 -14.21 -20.75
C TYR A 171 -8.64 -13.45 -21.34
N HIS A 172 -8.43 -12.69 -22.42
CA HIS A 172 -9.50 -11.94 -23.07
C HIS A 172 -10.66 -12.87 -23.45
N LYS A 173 -10.36 -14.05 -24.00
CA LYS A 173 -11.40 -15.04 -24.32
C LYS A 173 -12.17 -15.50 -23.09
N ILE A 174 -11.51 -15.91 -22.01
CA ILE A 174 -12.18 -16.49 -20.84
C ILE A 174 -13.01 -15.41 -20.10
N TYR A 175 -12.46 -14.21 -19.92
CA TYR A 175 -13.19 -13.09 -19.33
C TYR A 175 -14.37 -12.64 -20.20
N GLY A 176 -14.22 -12.68 -21.52
CA GLY A 176 -15.31 -12.47 -22.47
C GLY A 176 -16.40 -13.55 -22.41
N ASP A 177 -16.01 -14.82 -22.27
CA ASP A 177 -16.95 -15.94 -22.11
C ASP A 177 -17.75 -15.77 -20.80
N MET A 178 -17.12 -15.36 -19.68
CA MET A 178 -17.82 -15.09 -18.43
C MET A 178 -18.74 -13.88 -18.56
N SER A 179 -18.27 -12.79 -19.19
CA SER A 179 -19.08 -11.62 -19.48
C SER A 179 -20.38 -11.99 -20.21
N GLN A 180 -20.28 -12.77 -21.30
CA GLN A 180 -21.46 -13.23 -22.03
C GLN A 180 -22.34 -14.16 -21.19
N ALA A 181 -21.74 -15.08 -20.43
CA ALA A 181 -22.50 -15.98 -19.56
C ALA A 181 -23.32 -15.23 -18.49
N LEU A 182 -22.75 -14.17 -17.89
CA LEU A 182 -23.46 -13.30 -16.95
C LEU A 182 -24.64 -12.60 -17.62
N LEU A 183 -24.47 -12.07 -18.83
CA LEU A 183 -25.55 -11.44 -19.61
C LEU A 183 -26.67 -12.43 -19.93
N ASP A 184 -26.32 -13.65 -20.32
CA ASP A 184 -27.26 -14.71 -20.71
C ASP A 184 -28.16 -15.16 -19.55
N THR A 185 -27.73 -14.94 -18.29
CA THR A 185 -28.57 -15.22 -17.12
C THR A 185 -29.79 -14.31 -17.01
N GLY A 186 -29.76 -13.13 -17.66
CA GLY A 186 -30.78 -12.09 -17.56
C GLY A 186 -30.80 -11.34 -16.22
N ARG A 187 -29.90 -11.65 -15.27
CA ARG A 187 -29.73 -10.91 -14.02
C ARG A 187 -28.62 -9.86 -14.18
N PRO A 188 -28.84 -8.58 -13.82
CA PRO A 188 -27.78 -7.60 -13.77
C PRO A 188 -26.76 -7.95 -12.67
N ILE A 189 -25.54 -8.28 -13.05
CA ILE A 189 -24.42 -8.60 -12.14
C ILE A 189 -23.27 -7.65 -12.46
N VAL A 190 -22.84 -6.83 -11.52
CA VAL A 190 -21.63 -5.99 -11.69
C VAL A 190 -20.43 -6.90 -11.85
N TYR A 191 -19.62 -6.69 -12.90
CA TYR A 191 -18.50 -7.57 -13.20
C TYR A 191 -17.16 -6.88 -12.97
N SER A 192 -16.42 -7.36 -11.96
CA SER A 192 -15.07 -6.93 -11.59
C SER A 192 -14.03 -7.89 -12.18
N VAL A 193 -13.21 -7.35 -13.07
CA VAL A 193 -12.27 -8.08 -13.92
C VAL A 193 -10.85 -7.96 -13.34
N SER A 194 -10.29 -9.03 -12.80
CA SER A 194 -8.91 -8.96 -12.26
C SER A 194 -7.81 -9.21 -13.29
N ALA A 195 -8.15 -9.44 -14.57
CA ALA A 195 -7.19 -9.83 -15.59
C ALA A 195 -5.93 -8.92 -15.65
N PRO A 196 -6.03 -7.57 -15.61
CA PRO A 196 -4.84 -6.73 -15.74
C PRO A 196 -3.79 -6.95 -14.66
N ALA A 197 -4.18 -7.35 -13.44
CA ALA A 197 -3.24 -7.63 -12.35
C ALA A 197 -2.22 -8.73 -12.70
N TYR A 198 -2.58 -9.65 -13.60
CA TYR A 198 -1.71 -10.75 -14.06
C TYR A 198 -0.74 -10.36 -15.17
N PHE A 199 -0.87 -9.12 -15.69
CA PHE A 199 0.00 -8.56 -16.72
C PHE A 199 0.75 -7.34 -16.19
N GLU A 200 0.75 -7.10 -14.88
CA GLU A 200 1.41 -5.96 -14.26
C GLU A 200 2.90 -5.91 -14.64
N GLY A 201 3.36 -4.77 -15.14
CA GLY A 201 4.74 -4.59 -15.60
C GLY A 201 5.05 -5.24 -16.96
N GLU A 202 4.10 -5.94 -17.58
CA GLU A 202 4.26 -6.53 -18.90
C GLU A 202 3.88 -5.56 -20.04
N LYS A 203 4.37 -5.86 -21.25
CA LYS A 203 4.10 -5.03 -22.45
C LYS A 203 2.62 -4.97 -22.84
N ASP A 204 1.84 -5.98 -22.47
CA ASP A 204 0.44 -6.14 -22.89
C ASP A 204 -0.55 -5.52 -21.87
N TRP A 205 -0.06 -5.04 -20.73
CA TRP A 205 -0.89 -4.52 -19.62
C TRP A 205 -1.95 -3.51 -20.03
N HIS A 206 -1.57 -2.48 -20.81
CA HIS A 206 -2.52 -1.46 -21.28
C HIS A 206 -3.56 -2.00 -22.27
N HIS A 207 -3.19 -3.00 -23.07
CA HIS A 207 -4.12 -3.67 -23.97
C HIS A 207 -5.13 -4.50 -23.17
N VAL A 208 -4.65 -5.18 -22.12
CA VAL A 208 -5.49 -5.94 -21.19
C VAL A 208 -6.50 -5.07 -20.45
N ILE A 209 -6.09 -3.89 -19.97
CA ILE A 209 -7.02 -2.91 -19.40
C ILE A 209 -8.08 -2.49 -20.42
N SER A 210 -7.67 -2.23 -21.67
CA SER A 210 -8.57 -1.73 -22.71
C SER A 210 -9.73 -2.69 -22.98
N TRP A 211 -9.45 -3.99 -23.15
CA TRP A 211 -10.52 -4.97 -23.34
C TRP A 211 -11.23 -5.33 -22.03
N SER A 212 -10.58 -5.22 -20.87
CA SER A 212 -11.25 -5.39 -19.56
C SER A 212 -12.40 -4.39 -19.38
N ALA A 213 -12.21 -3.17 -19.89
CA ALA A 213 -13.23 -2.14 -19.96
C ALA A 213 -14.35 -2.45 -20.99
N GLU A 214 -14.20 -3.41 -21.88
CA GLU A 214 -15.28 -3.81 -22.80
C GLU A 214 -16.17 -4.88 -22.18
N VAL A 215 -15.55 -5.81 -21.44
CA VAL A 215 -16.20 -7.01 -20.90
C VAL A 215 -16.78 -6.83 -19.50
N GLY A 216 -16.36 -5.82 -18.72
CA GLY A 216 -16.80 -5.63 -17.33
C GLY A 216 -17.12 -4.18 -16.94
N ASN A 217 -17.27 -3.95 -15.63
CA ASN A 217 -17.59 -2.64 -15.04
C ASN A 217 -16.41 -1.97 -14.33
N LEU A 218 -15.45 -2.76 -13.87
CA LEU A 218 -14.25 -2.31 -13.19
C LEU A 218 -13.17 -3.37 -13.34
N TRP A 219 -11.90 -2.97 -13.18
CA TRP A 219 -10.79 -3.89 -13.30
C TRP A 219 -9.68 -3.60 -12.29
N ARG A 220 -9.16 -4.66 -11.66
CA ARG A 220 -7.97 -4.57 -10.81
C ARG A 220 -6.77 -4.34 -11.71
N GLU A 221 -6.12 -3.19 -11.60
CA GLU A 221 -4.99 -2.90 -12.48
C GLU A 221 -3.69 -3.58 -12.09
N GLY A 222 -3.51 -3.99 -10.83
CA GLY A 222 -2.20 -4.41 -10.32
C GLY A 222 -2.27 -5.21 -9.02
N ALA A 223 -1.12 -5.30 -8.36
CA ALA A 223 -0.92 -6.10 -7.15
C ALA A 223 -1.92 -5.77 -6.02
N ASP A 224 -2.12 -6.74 -5.14
CA ASP A 224 -2.99 -6.58 -3.97
C ASP A 224 -2.44 -5.53 -2.99
N VAL A 225 -3.35 -4.79 -2.34
CA VAL A 225 -3.00 -4.09 -1.09
C VAL A 225 -2.64 -5.10 -0.01
N ALA A 226 -1.81 -4.66 0.93
CA ALA A 226 -1.32 -5.52 2.00
C ALA A 226 -2.45 -6.12 2.87
N MET A 227 -2.15 -7.28 3.46
CA MET A 227 -3.03 -7.98 4.40
C MET A 227 -2.95 -7.36 5.81
N GLU A 228 -3.92 -7.67 6.67
CA GLU A 228 -3.95 -7.22 8.07
C GLU A 228 -2.69 -7.62 8.84
N SER A 229 -2.13 -8.79 8.54
CA SER A 229 -0.91 -9.33 9.14
C SER A 229 0.37 -8.57 8.75
N SER A 230 0.34 -7.75 7.69
CA SER A 230 1.51 -7.03 7.21
C SER A 230 1.97 -5.94 8.18
N SER A 231 3.27 -5.61 8.12
CA SER A 231 3.86 -4.52 8.90
C SER A 231 3.26 -3.15 8.51
N ALA A 232 3.38 -2.15 9.39
CA ALA A 232 2.96 -0.77 9.11
C ALA A 232 3.53 -0.26 7.78
N ARG A 233 4.84 -0.49 7.60
CA ARG A 233 5.59 -0.14 6.40
C ARG A 233 5.08 -0.88 5.17
N GLY A 234 4.83 -2.18 5.29
CA GLY A 234 4.26 -2.99 4.20
C GLY A 234 2.89 -2.47 3.75
N LYS A 235 2.00 -2.13 4.69
CA LYS A 235 0.69 -1.53 4.38
C LYS A 235 0.83 -0.20 3.65
N TRP A 236 1.62 0.73 4.17
CA TRP A 236 1.83 2.02 3.50
C TRP A 236 2.52 1.89 2.14
N ALA A 237 3.50 0.99 2.01
CA ALA A 237 4.16 0.71 0.73
C ALA A 237 3.18 0.19 -0.32
N SER A 238 2.29 -0.73 0.04
CA SER A 238 1.24 -1.23 -0.87
C SER A 238 0.29 -0.11 -1.32
N ILE A 239 -0.18 0.75 -0.40
CA ILE A 239 -1.04 1.90 -0.75
C ILE A 239 -0.36 2.81 -1.77
N LYS A 240 0.93 3.11 -1.58
CA LYS A 240 1.70 3.94 -2.52
C LYS A 240 1.91 3.25 -3.87
N TYR A 241 2.15 1.94 -3.85
CA TYR A 241 2.33 1.13 -5.05
C TYR A 241 1.06 1.18 -5.93
N ASN A 242 -0.08 0.85 -5.35
CA ASN A 242 -1.38 0.86 -6.02
C ASN A 242 -1.75 2.27 -6.52
N TYR A 243 -1.53 3.32 -5.71
CA TYR A 243 -1.68 4.71 -6.16
C TYR A 243 -0.82 5.01 -7.40
N GLY A 244 0.45 4.60 -7.40
CA GLY A 244 1.40 4.86 -8.49
C GLY A 244 1.01 4.20 -9.81
N TYR A 245 0.41 3.00 -9.75
CA TYR A 245 -0.11 2.30 -10.92
C TYR A 245 -1.44 2.86 -11.43
N ASN A 246 -2.33 3.29 -10.52
CA ASN A 246 -3.65 3.78 -10.88
C ASN A 246 -3.63 5.20 -11.47
N VAL A 247 -2.83 6.09 -10.88
CA VAL A 247 -2.84 7.52 -11.21
C VAL A 247 -2.61 7.85 -12.71
N PRO A 248 -1.78 7.13 -13.50
CA PRO A 248 -1.65 7.39 -14.94
C PRO A 248 -2.84 6.91 -15.78
N LEU A 249 -3.77 6.12 -15.23
CA LEU A 249 -4.87 5.46 -15.98
C LEU A 249 -6.12 6.34 -16.16
N ALA A 250 -6.01 7.64 -15.89
CA ALA A 250 -7.12 8.59 -15.92
C ALA A 250 -7.89 8.64 -17.26
N ASP A 251 -7.24 8.29 -18.38
CA ASP A 251 -7.85 8.25 -19.72
C ASP A 251 -8.64 6.97 -20.01
N LEU A 252 -8.47 5.93 -19.19
CA LEU A 252 -9.06 4.60 -19.44
C LEU A 252 -10.37 4.38 -18.67
N GLN A 253 -10.69 5.26 -17.72
CA GLN A 253 -11.94 5.18 -16.98
C GLN A 253 -13.04 6.10 -17.50
N SER A 254 -14.28 5.69 -17.28
CA SER A 254 -15.49 6.47 -17.58
C SER A 254 -16.67 5.91 -16.76
N PRO A 255 -17.83 6.60 -16.69
CA PRO A 255 -19.00 6.06 -15.99
C PRO A 255 -19.33 4.61 -16.40
N GLY A 256 -19.30 3.70 -15.43
CA GLY A 256 -19.50 2.27 -15.65
C GLY A 256 -18.23 1.46 -15.93
N ARG A 257 -17.05 2.09 -15.90
CA ARG A 257 -15.73 1.56 -16.27
C ARG A 257 -14.66 2.16 -15.36
N TRP A 258 -14.28 1.46 -14.30
CA TRP A 258 -13.45 2.03 -13.23
C TRP A 258 -12.12 1.29 -13.06
N ASN A 259 -11.03 2.05 -12.92
CA ASN A 259 -9.75 1.50 -12.45
C ASN A 259 -9.89 1.15 -10.95
N ASP A 260 -9.46 -0.04 -10.56
CA ASP A 260 -9.56 -0.56 -9.19
C ASP A 260 -8.17 -0.77 -8.54
N PRO A 261 -7.69 0.20 -7.75
CA PRO A 261 -6.45 0.12 -6.99
C PRO A 261 -6.55 -0.73 -5.73
N ASP A 262 -7.58 -1.57 -5.62
CA ASP A 262 -7.82 -2.51 -4.53
C ASP A 262 -8.31 -1.86 -3.22
N PHE A 263 -8.45 -2.67 -2.18
CA PHE A 263 -9.22 -2.35 -0.98
C PHE A 263 -8.70 -1.16 -0.13
N LEU A 264 -9.66 -0.49 0.53
CA LEU A 264 -9.39 0.45 1.63
C LEU A 264 -9.05 -0.30 2.92
N LEU A 265 -7.97 0.13 3.58
CA LEU A 265 -7.45 -0.48 4.81
C LEU A 265 -7.83 0.30 6.09
N ALA A 266 -8.75 1.26 6.00
CA ALA A 266 -9.13 2.08 7.14
C ALA A 266 -9.83 1.25 8.24
N GLY A 267 -9.17 1.14 9.40
CA GLY A 267 -9.61 0.36 10.55
C GLY A 267 -8.83 -0.94 10.77
N GLN A 268 -7.94 -1.28 9.83
CA GLN A 268 -6.85 -2.21 10.07
C GLN A 268 -5.82 -1.68 11.07
N SER A 269 -5.04 -2.58 11.68
CA SER A 269 -3.99 -2.17 12.61
C SER A 269 -2.79 -1.54 11.90
N ARG A 270 -1.95 -0.81 12.66
CA ARG A 270 -0.61 -0.32 12.27
C ARG A 270 -0.55 0.84 11.26
N LEU A 271 -1.65 1.25 10.64
CA LEU A 271 -1.72 2.49 9.86
C LEU A 271 -2.05 3.68 10.77
N THR A 272 -1.45 4.83 10.47
CA THR A 272 -1.72 6.09 11.16
C THR A 272 -3.03 6.73 10.65
N GLY A 273 -3.60 7.62 11.46
CA GLY A 273 -4.77 8.42 11.06
C GLY A 273 -4.54 9.25 9.79
N ASP A 274 -3.31 9.74 9.59
CA ASP A 274 -2.93 10.48 8.38
C ASP A 274 -2.89 9.56 7.15
N GLU A 275 -2.34 8.34 7.26
CA GLU A 275 -2.27 7.36 6.16
C GLU A 275 -3.65 6.87 5.72
N ILE A 276 -4.55 6.52 6.64
CA ILE A 276 -5.91 6.07 6.27
C ILE A 276 -6.74 7.21 5.63
N ARG A 277 -6.55 8.46 6.07
CA ARG A 277 -7.14 9.64 5.42
C ARG A 277 -6.53 9.89 4.04
N SER A 278 -5.23 9.64 3.90
CA SER A 278 -4.50 9.78 2.65
C SER A 278 -5.02 8.78 1.61
N GLN A 279 -5.13 7.49 1.97
CA GLN A 279 -5.70 6.46 1.09
C GLN A 279 -7.11 6.85 0.64
N MET A 280 -8.01 7.17 1.58
CA MET A 280 -9.38 7.58 1.27
C MET A 280 -9.43 8.80 0.33
N SER A 281 -8.56 9.79 0.54
CA SER A 281 -8.49 11.00 -0.29
C SER A 281 -8.00 10.70 -1.71
N LEU A 282 -6.97 9.87 -1.83
CA LEU A 282 -6.37 9.49 -3.11
C LEU A 282 -7.35 8.63 -3.93
N TRP A 283 -7.96 7.61 -3.33
CA TRP A 283 -8.97 6.77 -4.00
C TRP A 283 -10.14 7.62 -4.50
N SER A 284 -10.64 8.54 -3.66
CA SER A 284 -11.76 9.42 -4.05
C SER A 284 -11.42 10.37 -5.20
N VAL A 285 -10.19 10.92 -5.21
CA VAL A 285 -9.72 11.79 -6.29
C VAL A 285 -9.45 10.97 -7.55
N MET A 286 -9.06 9.70 -7.42
CA MET A 286 -8.91 8.80 -8.56
C MET A 286 -10.25 8.28 -9.10
N ALA A 287 -11.35 8.45 -8.36
CA ALA A 287 -12.65 7.83 -8.65
C ALA A 287 -12.55 6.29 -8.65
N ALA A 288 -11.80 5.76 -7.69
CA ALA A 288 -11.63 4.33 -7.48
C ALA A 288 -12.83 3.73 -6.74
N PRO A 289 -13.15 2.44 -6.92
CA PRO A 289 -14.05 1.72 -6.04
C PRO A 289 -13.68 1.93 -4.55
N LEU A 290 -14.66 2.27 -3.72
CA LEU A 290 -14.45 2.44 -2.27
C LEU A 290 -14.92 1.17 -1.55
N ILE A 291 -14.09 0.14 -1.63
CA ILE A 291 -14.38 -1.17 -1.02
C ILE A 291 -13.50 -1.33 0.23
N SER A 292 -14.13 -1.38 1.41
CA SER A 292 -13.42 -1.60 2.67
C SER A 292 -13.08 -3.07 2.88
N SER A 293 -11.86 -3.36 3.33
CA SER A 293 -11.49 -4.70 3.82
C SER A 293 -10.97 -4.62 5.25
N THR A 294 -11.88 -4.63 6.21
CA THR A 294 -11.63 -4.46 7.65
C THR A 294 -12.72 -5.16 8.45
N ASP A 295 -12.42 -5.62 9.68
CA ASP A 295 -13.44 -6.02 10.65
C ASP A 295 -14.26 -4.81 11.13
N LEU A 296 -15.39 -4.56 10.47
CA LEU A 296 -16.28 -3.45 10.78
C LEU A 296 -17.00 -3.63 12.11
N THR A 297 -17.02 -4.84 12.68
CA THR A 297 -17.57 -5.08 14.02
C THR A 297 -16.68 -4.50 15.12
N LYS A 298 -15.39 -4.24 14.80
CA LYS A 298 -14.38 -3.69 15.71
C LYS A 298 -13.77 -2.37 15.21
N ALA A 299 -14.30 -1.78 14.14
CA ALA A 299 -13.77 -0.55 13.58
C ALA A 299 -13.79 0.59 14.60
N SER A 300 -12.67 1.32 14.69
CA SER A 300 -12.56 2.46 15.59
C SER A 300 -13.44 3.64 15.12
N PRO A 301 -13.83 4.56 16.01
CA PRO A 301 -14.53 5.78 15.61
C PRO A 301 -13.79 6.57 14.53
N GLU A 302 -12.46 6.62 14.59
CA GLU A 302 -11.64 7.29 13.58
C GLU A 302 -11.77 6.60 12.21
N ALA A 303 -11.71 5.27 12.14
CA ALA A 303 -11.89 4.54 10.89
C ALA A 303 -13.29 4.76 10.29
N LEU A 304 -14.33 4.72 11.12
CA LEU A 304 -15.71 4.99 10.69
C LEU A 304 -15.91 6.44 10.23
N ASP A 305 -15.23 7.41 10.87
CA ASP A 305 -15.24 8.82 10.45
C ASP A 305 -14.53 9.00 9.10
N VAL A 306 -13.43 8.28 8.85
CA VAL A 306 -12.68 8.28 7.59
C VAL A 306 -13.49 7.69 6.46
N LEU A 307 -13.93 6.43 6.61
CA LEU A 307 -14.78 5.75 5.63
C LEU A 307 -16.08 6.51 5.40
N GLY A 308 -16.65 7.07 6.47
CA GLY A 308 -17.94 7.74 6.45
C GLY A 308 -17.90 9.23 6.09
N ASN A 309 -16.78 9.78 5.62
CA ASN A 309 -16.66 11.21 5.34
C ASN A 309 -17.43 11.60 4.06
N LYS A 310 -18.67 12.10 4.23
CA LYS A 310 -19.56 12.49 3.13
C LYS A 310 -18.98 13.49 2.13
N ASP A 311 -18.11 14.40 2.56
CA ASP A 311 -17.52 15.37 1.64
C ASP A 311 -16.47 14.74 0.72
N VAL A 312 -15.73 13.74 1.23
CA VAL A 312 -14.70 12.99 0.48
C VAL A 312 -15.37 11.97 -0.44
N ILE A 313 -16.37 11.23 0.06
CA ILE A 313 -17.21 10.34 -0.76
C ILE A 313 -17.87 11.11 -1.91
N ALA A 314 -18.33 12.35 -1.69
CA ALA A 314 -18.92 13.16 -2.76
C ALA A 314 -17.92 13.57 -3.85
N VAL A 315 -16.61 13.56 -3.58
CA VAL A 315 -15.59 13.72 -4.62
C VAL A 315 -15.50 12.46 -5.45
N ASP A 316 -15.47 11.29 -4.81
CA ASP A 316 -15.46 9.98 -5.47
C ASP A 316 -16.68 9.81 -6.38
N GLN A 317 -17.86 9.93 -5.78
CA GLN A 317 -19.19 9.72 -6.37
C GLN A 317 -19.68 10.91 -7.22
N ASP A 318 -18.80 11.80 -7.65
CA ASP A 318 -19.19 12.92 -8.52
C ASP A 318 -19.69 12.40 -9.88
N ALA A 319 -20.87 12.90 -10.30
CA ALA A 319 -21.57 12.40 -11.48
C ALA A 319 -20.84 12.65 -12.82
N LYS A 320 -19.75 13.44 -12.82
CA LYS A 320 -18.90 13.58 -14.01
C LYS A 320 -18.12 12.29 -14.28
N GLY A 321 -17.86 11.47 -13.26
CA GLY A 321 -17.21 10.17 -13.38
C GLY A 321 -15.82 10.23 -14.00
N LEU A 322 -15.04 11.27 -13.68
CA LEU A 322 -13.67 11.45 -14.19
C LEU A 322 -12.63 11.24 -13.10
N GLN A 323 -11.50 10.67 -13.50
CA GLN A 323 -10.31 10.55 -12.66
C GLN A 323 -9.67 11.92 -12.45
N GLY A 324 -9.12 12.16 -11.26
CA GLY A 324 -8.18 13.25 -11.03
C GLY A 324 -6.82 12.98 -11.68
N ARG A 325 -6.14 14.03 -12.10
CA ARG A 325 -4.80 13.92 -12.70
C ARG A 325 -3.78 14.65 -11.87
N ILE A 326 -2.55 14.16 -11.90
CA ILE A 326 -1.40 14.93 -11.41
C ILE A 326 -1.26 16.20 -12.26
N VAL A 327 -1.24 17.36 -11.60
CA VAL A 327 -1.03 18.68 -12.21
C VAL A 327 0.30 19.32 -11.81
N GLN A 328 0.96 18.76 -10.79
CA GLN A 328 2.30 19.14 -10.36
C GLN A 328 2.92 17.99 -9.55
N GLN A 329 4.21 17.76 -9.74
CA GLN A 329 5.01 16.82 -8.96
C GLN A 329 6.24 17.54 -8.41
N GLY A 330 6.78 17.02 -7.31
CA GLY A 330 8.09 17.40 -6.81
C GLY A 330 8.70 16.27 -5.98
N ASP A 331 9.70 16.61 -5.18
CA ASP A 331 10.42 15.63 -4.38
C ASP A 331 9.55 15.11 -3.22
N GLY A 332 9.03 13.89 -3.36
CA GLY A 332 8.19 13.24 -2.35
C GLY A 332 6.76 13.79 -2.25
N TYR A 333 6.26 14.50 -3.27
CA TYR A 333 4.88 14.98 -3.30
C TYR A 333 4.26 15.03 -4.69
N ASP A 334 2.94 14.84 -4.73
CA ASP A 334 2.09 15.05 -5.89
C ASP A 334 0.95 16.03 -5.57
N VAL A 335 0.54 16.80 -6.58
CA VAL A 335 -0.70 17.57 -6.55
C VAL A 335 -1.64 17.03 -7.61
N LEU A 336 -2.79 16.53 -7.18
CA LEU A 336 -3.82 16.04 -8.08
C LEU A 336 -4.97 17.03 -8.20
N SER A 337 -5.61 17.08 -9.36
CA SER A 337 -6.85 17.80 -9.55
C SER A 337 -7.90 16.98 -10.32
N LYS A 338 -9.09 16.84 -9.73
CA LYS A 338 -10.27 16.21 -10.33
C LYS A 338 -11.33 17.28 -10.65
N PRO A 339 -11.76 17.43 -11.92
CA PRO A 339 -12.86 18.31 -12.25
C PRO A 339 -14.20 17.68 -11.82
N LEU A 340 -15.06 18.46 -11.17
CA LEU A 340 -16.36 18.01 -10.68
C LEU A 340 -17.50 18.48 -11.61
N ALA A 341 -18.64 17.80 -11.57
CA ALA A 341 -19.78 18.04 -12.46
C ALA A 341 -20.32 19.48 -12.37
N ASN A 342 -20.25 20.07 -11.17
CA ASN A 342 -20.76 21.42 -10.92
C ASN A 342 -19.78 22.55 -11.31
N GLY A 343 -18.62 22.22 -11.90
CA GLY A 343 -17.59 23.18 -12.30
C GLY A 343 -16.52 23.46 -11.23
N ASP A 344 -16.67 22.92 -10.01
CA ASP A 344 -15.62 22.95 -9.00
C ASP A 344 -14.47 21.99 -9.37
N ARG A 345 -13.39 22.05 -8.60
CA ARG A 345 -12.34 21.03 -8.63
C ARG A 345 -12.04 20.49 -7.24
N ALA A 346 -11.84 19.19 -7.13
CA ALA A 346 -11.13 18.63 -5.98
C ALA A 346 -9.62 18.75 -6.22
N VAL A 347 -8.87 19.22 -5.24
CA VAL A 347 -7.41 19.40 -5.31
C VAL A 347 -6.77 18.71 -4.11
N ALA A 348 -5.99 17.67 -4.37
CA ALA A 348 -5.26 16.91 -3.36
C ALA A 348 -3.79 17.37 -3.34
N LEU A 349 -3.30 17.71 -2.15
CA LEU A 349 -1.88 17.94 -1.89
C LEU A 349 -1.36 16.71 -1.14
N PHE A 350 -0.75 15.76 -1.86
CA PHE A 350 -0.30 14.48 -1.32
C PHE A 350 1.19 14.51 -1.03
N ASN A 351 1.57 14.20 0.21
CA ASN A 351 2.95 14.02 0.64
C ASN A 351 3.25 12.53 0.84
N SER A 352 4.08 11.95 -0.04
CA SER A 352 4.48 10.54 0.04
C SER A 352 5.75 10.32 0.87
N SER A 353 6.42 11.40 1.28
CA SER A 353 7.67 11.37 2.05
C SER A 353 7.46 11.17 3.56
N ASP A 354 8.54 10.79 4.25
CA ASP A 354 8.58 10.57 5.70
C ASP A 354 8.69 11.87 6.53
N GLU A 355 8.74 13.04 5.86
CA GLU A 355 8.82 14.34 6.51
C GLU A 355 7.64 15.23 6.16
N ALA A 356 7.18 16.07 7.10
CA ALA A 356 6.16 17.07 6.79
C ALA A 356 6.68 18.09 5.75
N GLN A 357 5.89 18.35 4.71
CA GLN A 357 6.23 19.28 3.64
C GLN A 357 5.22 20.42 3.54
N THR A 358 5.64 21.57 2.99
CA THR A 358 4.66 22.59 2.56
C THR A 358 4.46 22.49 1.07
N ILE A 359 3.30 21.98 0.67
CA ILE A 359 2.97 21.77 -0.73
C ILE A 359 2.17 22.98 -1.21
N THR A 360 2.55 23.54 -2.36
CA THR A 360 1.93 24.73 -2.95
C THR A 360 1.65 24.51 -4.44
N THR A 361 0.44 24.88 -4.86
CA THR A 361 0.02 24.99 -6.26
C THR A 361 -0.78 26.29 -6.48
N THR A 362 -1.30 26.50 -7.68
CA THR A 362 -2.21 27.61 -7.99
C THR A 362 -3.54 27.09 -8.54
N ALA A 363 -4.60 27.89 -8.40
CA ALA A 363 -5.90 27.61 -8.99
C ALA A 363 -5.79 27.41 -10.52
N ALA A 364 -4.94 28.19 -11.19
CA ALA A 364 -4.67 28.05 -12.62
C ALA A 364 -4.01 26.71 -12.96
N LYS A 365 -2.98 26.28 -12.21
CA LYS A 365 -2.34 24.95 -12.40
C LYS A 365 -3.31 23.81 -12.11
N ALA A 366 -4.16 23.97 -11.09
CA ALA A 366 -5.24 23.03 -10.80
C ALA A 366 -6.32 23.03 -11.90
N GLY A 367 -6.30 23.97 -12.85
CA GLY A 367 -7.20 24.04 -14.00
C GLY A 367 -8.53 24.76 -13.74
N LEU A 368 -8.61 25.57 -12.67
CA LEU A 368 -9.75 26.45 -12.48
C LEU A 368 -9.74 27.61 -13.50
N PRO A 369 -10.91 28.13 -13.88
CA PRO A 369 -10.99 29.32 -14.72
C PRO A 369 -10.36 30.51 -14.03
N ALA A 370 -9.87 31.48 -14.82
CA ALA A 370 -9.31 32.71 -14.29
C ALA A 370 -10.36 33.48 -13.48
N GLY A 371 -10.02 33.79 -12.23
CA GLY A 371 -10.84 34.55 -11.30
C GLY A 371 -9.98 35.32 -10.30
N SER A 372 -10.57 36.35 -9.70
CA SER A 372 -9.91 37.17 -8.68
C SER A 372 -9.91 36.54 -7.28
N SER A 373 -10.73 35.51 -7.06
CA SER A 373 -10.76 34.77 -5.80
C SER A 373 -11.34 33.36 -5.95
N TYR A 374 -10.99 32.50 -5.00
CA TYR A 374 -11.44 31.11 -4.92
C TYR A 374 -11.72 30.74 -3.46
N LEU A 375 -12.74 29.93 -3.23
CA LEU A 375 -13.04 29.33 -1.94
C LEU A 375 -12.41 27.93 -1.86
N LEU A 376 -11.71 27.67 -0.75
CA LEU A 376 -11.08 26.39 -0.44
C LEU A 376 -11.79 25.78 0.76
N LYS A 377 -12.61 24.75 0.53
CA LYS A 377 -13.16 23.92 1.61
C LYS A 377 -12.24 22.73 1.81
N ASP A 378 -11.57 22.66 2.95
CA ASP A 378 -10.87 21.46 3.41
C ASP A 378 -11.91 20.38 3.75
N LEU A 379 -11.82 19.23 3.10
CA LEU A 379 -12.83 18.18 3.21
C LEU A 379 -12.68 17.32 4.47
N TRP A 380 -11.56 17.45 5.19
CA TRP A 380 -11.34 16.78 6.47
C TRP A 380 -11.68 17.71 7.64
N SER A 381 -11.10 18.92 7.67
CA SER A 381 -11.38 19.88 8.75
C SER A 381 -12.71 20.63 8.60
N LYS A 382 -13.35 20.50 7.44
CA LYS A 382 -14.60 21.18 7.03
C LYS A 382 -14.47 22.70 6.94
N ARG A 383 -13.28 23.25 7.18
CA ARG A 383 -13.03 24.69 7.18
C ARG A 383 -13.01 25.22 5.75
N THR A 384 -13.75 26.29 5.54
CA THR A 384 -13.68 27.07 4.29
C THR A 384 -12.79 28.29 4.49
N THR A 385 -11.87 28.50 3.55
CA THR A 385 -11.01 29.68 3.48
C THR A 385 -11.06 30.29 2.08
N GLN A 386 -10.50 31.49 1.92
CA GLN A 386 -10.51 32.20 0.64
C GLN A 386 -9.10 32.59 0.19
N THR A 387 -8.78 32.31 -1.07
CA THR A 387 -7.49 32.65 -1.70
C THR A 387 -7.69 33.57 -2.91
N THR A 388 -6.63 34.27 -3.30
CA THR A 388 -6.53 35.00 -4.59
C THR A 388 -5.99 34.13 -5.72
N GLY A 389 -5.54 32.91 -5.43
CA GLY A 389 -5.11 31.95 -6.44
C GLY A 389 -4.12 30.91 -5.94
N THR A 390 -3.40 31.15 -4.84
CA THR A 390 -2.48 30.17 -4.25
C THR A 390 -3.23 29.16 -3.40
N ILE A 391 -2.96 27.87 -3.61
CA ILE A 391 -3.47 26.76 -2.79
C ILE A 391 -2.25 26.15 -2.13
N ALA A 392 -2.18 26.24 -0.79
CA ALA A 392 -1.03 25.76 -0.04
C ALA A 392 -1.47 25.18 1.31
N ALA A 393 -0.78 24.13 1.73
CA ALA A 393 -0.93 23.56 3.06
C ALA A 393 0.39 23.01 3.57
N ASN A 394 0.56 22.99 4.89
CA ASN A 394 1.54 22.14 5.53
C ASN A 394 0.94 20.73 5.63
N VAL A 395 1.54 19.78 4.91
CA VAL A 395 1.06 18.41 4.76
C VAL A 395 2.02 17.50 5.55
N PRO A 396 1.57 16.84 6.63
CA PRO A 396 2.38 15.89 7.38
C PRO A 396 2.95 14.77 6.51
N ALA A 397 3.94 14.03 7.05
CA ALA A 397 4.43 12.81 6.41
C ALA A 397 3.25 11.87 6.11
N HIS A 398 3.25 11.27 4.92
CA HIS A 398 2.24 10.31 4.47
C HIS A 398 0.79 10.84 4.37
N ALA A 399 0.58 12.14 4.56
CA ALA A 399 -0.76 12.73 4.59
C ALA A 399 -1.18 13.31 3.24
N THR A 400 -2.49 13.51 3.09
CA THR A 400 -3.08 14.28 1.99
C THR A 400 -3.98 15.37 2.56
N VAL A 401 -3.80 16.61 2.09
CA VAL A 401 -4.80 17.68 2.29
C VAL A 401 -5.67 17.75 1.05
N LEU A 402 -6.98 17.50 1.22
CA LEU A 402 -7.95 17.49 0.13
C LEU A 402 -8.87 18.72 0.23
N TYR A 403 -8.83 19.56 -0.80
CA TYR A 403 -9.71 20.72 -0.94
C TYR A 403 -10.78 20.49 -2.01
N ARG A 404 -11.99 20.98 -1.77
CA ARG A 404 -12.89 21.39 -2.86
C ARG A 404 -12.69 22.88 -3.12
N VAL A 405 -12.42 23.21 -4.37
CA VAL A 405 -12.06 24.54 -4.84
C VAL A 405 -13.15 25.06 -5.76
N HIS A 406 -13.73 26.19 -5.38
CA HIS A 406 -14.77 26.88 -6.14
C HIS A 406 -14.27 28.26 -6.57
N ALA A 407 -14.45 28.64 -7.84
CA ALA A 407 -14.15 29.98 -8.31
C ALA A 407 -15.23 30.96 -7.82
N GLY A 408 -14.87 31.90 -6.95
CA GLY A 408 -15.83 32.78 -6.32
C GLY A 408 -15.28 33.49 -5.08
N THR A 409 -16.07 34.43 -4.57
CA THR A 409 -15.75 35.23 -3.37
C THR A 409 -16.88 35.07 -2.36
N ALA A 410 -16.56 35.05 -1.08
CA ALA A 410 -17.55 35.12 -0.01
C ALA A 410 -17.17 36.16 1.04
N HIS A 411 -18.17 36.82 1.62
CA HIS A 411 -17.93 37.79 2.68
C HIS A 411 -17.62 37.09 4.01
N ARG A 412 -16.75 37.71 4.82
CA ARG A 412 -16.40 37.25 6.18
C ARG A 412 -15.78 35.85 6.25
N VAL A 413 -15.22 35.35 5.15
CA VAL A 413 -14.46 34.08 5.11
C VAL A 413 -13.00 34.35 5.47
N GLN A 414 -12.41 33.46 6.28
CA GLN A 414 -11.01 33.55 6.67
C GLN A 414 -10.10 33.41 5.43
N PRO A 415 -9.01 34.19 5.33
CA PRO A 415 -8.06 34.01 4.24
C PRO A 415 -7.40 32.63 4.32
N ALA A 416 -7.09 32.06 3.16
CA ALA A 416 -6.23 30.90 3.06
C ALA A 416 -4.85 31.28 3.60
N THR A 417 -4.38 30.56 4.59
CA THR A 417 -3.10 30.82 5.26
C THR A 417 -2.34 29.52 5.38
N ALA A 418 -1.01 29.59 5.35
CA ALA A 418 -0.15 28.43 5.50
C ALA A 418 1.02 28.76 6.42
N ILE A 419 1.47 27.75 7.16
CA ILE A 419 2.74 27.78 7.88
C ILE A 419 3.77 27.02 7.05
N THR A 420 4.88 27.67 6.72
CA THR A 420 6.01 27.01 6.06
C THR A 420 7.16 26.86 7.03
N TRP A 421 7.80 25.70 7.02
CA TRP A 421 9.04 25.44 7.73
C TRP A 421 10.18 25.28 6.72
N THR A 422 11.31 25.94 6.97
CA THR A 422 12.52 25.80 6.16
C THR A 422 13.71 25.65 7.09
N ARG A 423 14.41 24.51 7.02
CA ARG A 423 15.66 24.34 7.77
C ARG A 423 16.73 25.24 7.15
N THR A 424 17.38 26.06 7.97
CA THR A 424 18.40 27.02 7.52
C THR A 424 19.80 26.73 8.09
N GLY A 425 19.93 25.72 8.95
CA GLY A 425 21.22 25.27 9.47
C GLY A 425 21.08 24.18 10.54
N GLY A 426 22.17 23.45 10.78
CA GLY A 426 22.18 22.30 11.68
C GLY A 426 21.41 21.09 11.14
N GLU A 427 21.50 19.96 11.84
CA GLU A 427 20.88 18.69 11.49
C GLU A 427 20.42 17.94 12.75
N GLY A 428 19.49 16.99 12.57
CA GLY A 428 18.96 16.16 13.65
C GLY A 428 18.54 16.97 14.88
N ALA A 429 18.96 16.48 16.05
CA ALA A 429 18.64 17.05 17.35
C ALA A 429 19.13 18.50 17.57
N SER A 430 19.91 19.10 16.68
CA SER A 430 20.31 20.52 16.80
C SER A 430 20.16 21.23 15.47
N SER A 431 18.99 21.82 15.25
CA SER A 431 18.62 22.43 13.97
C SER A 431 18.00 23.82 14.13
N THR A 432 18.21 24.67 13.12
CA THR A 432 17.67 26.03 13.01
C THR A 432 16.70 26.11 11.85
N TRP A 433 15.56 26.74 12.10
CA TRP A 433 14.40 26.77 11.22
C TRP A 433 13.91 28.20 11.04
N LYS A 434 13.63 28.56 9.79
CA LYS A 434 12.80 29.70 9.43
C LYS A 434 11.35 29.23 9.34
N VAL A 435 10.48 29.83 10.15
CA VAL A 435 9.04 29.57 10.17
C VAL A 435 8.32 30.79 9.60
N ALA A 436 7.52 30.61 8.55
CA ALA A 436 6.74 31.69 7.97
C ALA A 436 5.23 31.48 8.15
N LEU A 437 4.50 32.56 8.38
CA LEU A 437 3.07 32.66 8.18
C LEU A 437 2.82 33.39 6.86
N ALA A 438 2.17 32.74 5.91
CA ALA A 438 1.74 33.34 4.65
C ALA A 438 0.23 33.64 4.64
N ASP A 439 -0.15 34.77 4.06
CA ASP A 439 -1.53 35.11 3.71
C ASP A 439 -1.72 35.00 2.20
N HIS A 440 -2.50 34.00 1.76
CA HIS A 440 -2.85 33.79 0.36
C HIS A 440 -4.20 34.42 -0.01
N GLY A 441 -4.92 34.98 0.98
CA GLY A 441 -6.18 35.65 0.79
C GLY A 441 -6.04 37.14 0.46
N PRO A 442 -7.19 37.83 0.25
CA PRO A 442 -7.21 39.22 -0.19
C PRO A 442 -7.18 40.24 0.95
N THR A 443 -7.29 39.83 2.22
CA THR A 443 -7.63 40.74 3.34
C THR A 443 -6.45 41.27 4.15
N GLY A 444 -5.33 40.54 4.21
CA GLY A 444 -4.24 40.86 5.12
C GLY A 444 -4.53 40.38 6.54
N LEU A 445 -3.45 40.19 7.31
CA LEU A 445 -3.48 39.75 8.71
C LEU A 445 -2.91 40.85 9.62
N THR A 446 -3.53 41.02 10.80
CA THR A 446 -3.07 41.94 11.84
C THR A 446 -2.92 41.21 13.17
N GLY A 447 -2.03 41.74 14.03
CA GLY A 447 -1.78 41.15 15.35
C GLY A 447 -1.28 39.70 15.29
N ALA A 448 -0.61 39.32 14.21
CA ALA A 448 -0.17 37.95 14.00
C ALA A 448 0.87 37.55 15.07
N GLN A 449 0.62 36.44 15.75
CA GLN A 449 1.49 35.86 16.76
C GLN A 449 1.73 34.39 16.44
N LEU A 450 2.99 33.97 16.45
CA LEU A 450 3.42 32.60 16.29
C LEU A 450 3.70 31.98 17.65
N ARG A 451 3.13 30.80 17.92
CA ARG A 451 3.50 29.95 19.06
C ARG A 451 4.16 28.68 18.53
N ILE A 452 5.34 28.37 19.03
CA ILE A 452 6.09 27.16 18.67
C ILE A 452 6.08 26.23 19.88
N SER A 453 5.77 24.96 19.62
CA SER A 453 5.82 23.87 20.60
C SER A 453 6.68 22.73 20.07
N ALA A 454 7.44 22.14 20.98
CA ALA A 454 8.22 20.93 20.77
C ALA A 454 7.82 19.87 21.81
N PRO A 455 8.13 18.59 21.59
CA PRO A 455 7.92 17.55 22.59
C PRO A 455 8.73 17.80 23.87
N GLU A 456 8.43 17.04 24.92
CA GLU A 456 9.18 17.11 26.17
C GLU A 456 10.68 16.84 25.95
N GLY A 457 11.54 17.49 26.74
CA GLY A 457 13.00 17.41 26.61
C GLY A 457 13.61 18.34 25.55
N TRP A 458 12.81 18.86 24.60
CA TRP A 458 13.30 19.78 23.58
C TRP A 458 13.36 21.23 24.09
N ARG A 459 14.46 21.91 23.77
CA ARG A 459 14.70 23.32 24.06
C ARG A 459 14.55 24.14 22.79
N LEU A 460 13.69 25.17 22.86
CA LEU A 460 13.50 26.13 21.77
C LEU A 460 14.17 27.46 22.13
N SER A 461 14.81 28.12 21.17
CA SER A 461 15.36 29.48 21.37
C SER A 461 14.27 30.50 21.69
N THR A 462 13.05 30.28 21.18
CA THR A 462 11.83 30.99 21.56
C THR A 462 10.60 30.13 21.28
N SER A 463 9.57 30.27 22.10
CA SER A 463 8.28 29.58 21.93
C SER A 463 7.14 30.53 21.52
N LYS A 464 7.39 31.85 21.47
CA LYS A 464 6.41 32.85 21.08
C LYS A 464 7.07 34.02 20.36
N VAL A 465 6.54 34.39 19.19
CA VAL A 465 7.05 35.50 18.36
C VAL A 465 5.89 36.36 17.86
N SER A 466 6.02 37.68 17.96
CA SER A 466 5.08 38.61 17.31
C SER A 466 5.52 38.83 15.87
N LEU A 467 4.63 38.55 14.91
CA LEU A 467 4.86 38.76 13.48
C LEU A 467 4.23 40.08 12.98
N GLY A 468 3.38 40.71 13.79
CA GLY A 468 2.78 42.01 13.48
C GLY A 468 1.75 41.94 12.36
N LYS A 469 2.01 42.61 11.23
CA LYS A 469 1.12 42.67 10.07
C LYS A 469 1.66 41.81 8.93
N VAL A 470 0.79 41.03 8.30
CA VAL A 470 1.08 40.31 7.05
C VAL A 470 0.20 40.93 5.96
N ARG A 471 0.82 41.43 4.88
CA ARG A 471 0.06 42.00 3.76
C ARG A 471 -0.64 40.87 2.98
N PRO A 472 -1.77 41.14 2.30
CA PRO A 472 -2.36 40.18 1.36
C PRO A 472 -1.31 39.68 0.36
N GLY A 473 -1.25 38.37 0.13
CA GLY A 473 -0.24 37.74 -0.73
C GLY A 473 1.19 37.70 -0.15
N GLY A 474 1.41 38.25 1.05
CA GLY A 474 2.70 38.33 1.70
C GLY A 474 2.93 37.25 2.77
N SER A 475 4.13 37.26 3.35
CA SER A 475 4.48 36.42 4.49
C SER A 475 5.28 37.19 5.54
N ALA A 476 5.22 36.73 6.79
CA ALA A 476 6.08 37.18 7.88
C ALA A 476 6.76 35.98 8.51
N THR A 477 8.04 36.12 8.88
CA THR A 477 8.87 34.99 9.30
C THR A 477 9.53 35.20 10.65
N ALA A 478 9.78 34.11 11.35
CA ALA A 478 10.61 34.04 12.55
C ALA A 478 11.67 32.95 12.38
N THR A 479 12.82 33.12 13.02
CA THR A 479 13.85 32.08 13.10
C THR A 479 13.84 31.47 14.49
N ILE A 480 13.80 30.15 14.57
CA ILE A 480 13.85 29.38 15.81
C ILE A 480 14.94 28.33 15.71
N THR A 481 15.63 28.07 16.82
CA THR A 481 16.55 26.95 16.95
C THR A 481 15.92 25.96 17.90
N ALA A 482 15.92 24.69 17.51
CA ALA A 482 15.44 23.57 18.31
C ALA A 482 16.62 22.67 18.66
N LYS A 483 16.75 22.37 19.96
CA LYS A 483 17.74 21.44 20.48
C LYS A 483 17.04 20.33 21.27
N GLY A 484 17.11 19.11 20.76
CA GLY A 484 16.61 17.90 21.41
C GLY A 484 17.52 17.43 22.55
N PRO A 485 17.03 16.51 23.39
CA PRO A 485 17.87 15.79 24.33
C PRO A 485 18.89 14.91 23.60
N ASP A 486 19.89 14.41 24.33
CA ASP A 486 20.71 13.31 23.83
C ASP A 486 19.78 12.10 23.62
N ALA A 487 19.80 11.53 22.41
CA ALA A 487 18.93 10.43 22.04
C ALA A 487 19.68 9.10 22.18
N GLU A 488 18.97 8.07 22.64
CA GLU A 488 19.44 6.68 22.55
C GLU A 488 19.68 6.30 21.07
N PRO A 489 20.56 5.32 20.81
CA PRO A 489 20.72 4.79 19.48
C PRO A 489 19.41 4.39 18.79
N GLY A 490 19.35 4.67 17.49
CA GLY A 490 18.19 4.46 16.64
C GLY A 490 17.77 5.72 15.89
N THR A 491 16.67 5.60 15.15
CA THR A 491 16.04 6.69 14.42
C THR A 491 14.84 7.19 15.19
N THR A 492 14.82 8.48 15.53
CA THR A 492 13.67 9.12 16.17
C THR A 492 13.14 10.24 15.29
N VAL A 493 11.82 10.28 15.11
CA VAL A 493 11.15 11.38 14.40
C VAL A 493 10.44 12.27 15.42
N THR A 494 10.96 13.49 15.58
CA THR A 494 10.36 14.50 16.46
C THR A 494 9.54 15.49 15.64
N THR A 495 8.32 15.77 16.05
CA THR A 495 7.49 16.80 15.42
C THR A 495 7.57 18.13 16.17
N LEU A 496 8.00 19.20 15.48
CA LEU A 496 7.77 20.58 15.91
C LEU A 496 6.43 21.07 15.37
N THR A 497 5.70 21.85 16.17
CA THR A 497 4.45 22.47 15.72
C THR A 497 4.51 23.98 15.91
N ALA A 498 4.11 24.72 14.88
CA ALA A 498 3.92 26.15 14.92
C ALA A 498 2.46 26.46 14.69
N THR A 499 1.88 27.28 15.55
CA THR A 499 0.51 27.76 15.45
C THR A 499 0.52 29.27 15.41
N ALA A 500 0.05 29.85 14.31
CA ALA A 500 -0.18 31.27 14.21
C ALA A 500 -1.61 31.62 14.59
N ARG A 501 -1.79 32.68 15.38
CA ARG A 501 -3.08 33.35 15.61
C ARG A 501 -3.01 34.76 15.06
N TYR A 502 -4.10 35.23 14.46
CA TYR A 502 -4.16 36.54 13.81
C TYR A 502 -5.59 37.06 13.75
N ARG A 503 -5.76 38.34 13.38
CA ARG A 503 -7.04 38.92 13.02
C ARG A 503 -7.05 39.30 11.54
N ALA A 504 -7.96 38.70 10.78
CA ALA A 504 -8.20 38.98 9.37
C ALA A 504 -9.29 40.05 9.20
N GLY A 505 -9.06 41.00 8.30
CA GLY A 505 -10.02 42.07 8.01
C GLY A 505 -11.38 41.50 7.58
N GLY A 506 -12.46 41.88 8.26
CA GLY A 506 -13.83 41.43 7.96
C GLY A 506 -14.19 40.01 8.42
N ALA A 507 -13.23 39.08 8.50
CA ALA A 507 -13.46 37.70 8.94
C ALA A 507 -13.24 37.48 10.45
N GLY A 508 -12.52 38.37 11.14
CA GLY A 508 -12.27 38.27 12.58
C GLY A 508 -11.04 37.42 12.92
N ASP A 509 -11.04 36.82 14.11
CA ASP A 509 -9.90 36.06 14.61
C ASP A 509 -9.76 34.71 13.89
N GLY A 510 -8.52 34.35 13.56
CA GLY A 510 -8.19 33.13 12.84
C GLY A 510 -6.92 32.49 13.39
N SER A 511 -6.73 31.22 13.03
CA SER A 511 -5.57 30.44 13.41
C SER A 511 -5.17 29.48 12.29
N VAL A 512 -3.89 29.17 12.17
CA VAL A 512 -3.38 28.11 11.29
C VAL A 512 -2.19 27.44 11.97
N SER A 513 -2.03 26.13 11.76
CA SER A 513 -0.92 25.37 12.30
C SER A 513 -0.17 24.67 11.17
N GLY A 514 1.13 24.43 11.39
CA GLY A 514 1.95 23.58 10.54
C GLY A 514 3.04 22.92 11.36
N ARG A 515 3.44 21.74 10.91
CA ARG A 515 4.40 20.84 11.53
C ARG A 515 5.69 20.77 10.71
N ALA A 516 6.79 20.48 11.40
CA ALA A 516 8.04 20.04 10.80
C ALA A 516 8.51 18.77 11.51
N SER A 517 9.07 17.84 10.74
CA SER A 517 9.70 16.64 11.28
C SER A 517 11.21 16.89 11.45
N ILE A 518 11.75 16.41 12.57
CA ILE A 518 13.18 16.31 12.80
C ILE A 518 13.49 14.83 12.95
N VAL A 519 14.10 14.26 11.93
CA VAL A 519 14.70 12.92 12.00
C VAL A 519 16.05 13.06 12.70
N THR A 520 16.22 12.37 13.82
CA THR A 520 17.49 12.23 14.53
C THR A 520 17.92 10.78 14.45
N GLU A 521 19.04 10.53 13.78
CA GLU A 521 19.66 9.21 13.69
C GLU A 521 20.87 9.19 14.61
N VAL A 522 20.83 8.36 15.65
CA VAL A 522 21.97 8.10 16.53
C VAL A 522 22.45 6.68 16.24
N PRO A 523 23.67 6.49 15.71
CA PRO A 523 24.17 5.14 15.45
C PRO A 523 24.32 4.34 16.75
N TYR A 524 23.98 3.05 16.70
CA TYR A 524 24.34 2.09 17.73
C TYR A 524 25.86 2.03 17.87
N PRO A 525 26.41 1.87 19.08
CA PRO A 525 27.86 1.83 19.29
C PRO A 525 28.52 0.58 18.67
N SER A 526 27.75 -0.48 18.42
CA SER A 526 28.18 -1.72 17.78
C SER A 526 26.97 -2.46 17.18
N LEU A 527 27.21 -3.52 16.40
CA LEU A 527 26.15 -4.42 15.94
C LEU A 527 25.43 -5.09 17.11
N ASP A 528 26.17 -5.56 18.13
CA ASP A 528 25.60 -6.24 19.30
C ASP A 528 24.63 -5.34 20.08
N ALA A 529 24.90 -4.04 20.15
CA ALA A 529 24.01 -3.07 20.76
C ALA A 529 22.71 -2.86 19.96
N ALA A 530 22.68 -3.26 18.69
CA ALA A 530 21.52 -3.18 17.80
C ALA A 530 20.70 -4.48 17.76
N PHE A 531 21.07 -5.53 18.50
CA PHE A 531 20.31 -6.79 18.52
C PHE A 531 18.87 -6.55 19.00
N ASN A 532 17.91 -7.01 18.20
CA ASN A 532 16.48 -6.79 18.41
C ASN A 532 15.65 -8.07 18.22
N ASN A 533 16.25 -9.18 17.78
CA ASN A 533 15.56 -10.44 17.55
C ASN A 533 16.27 -11.63 18.22
N VAL A 534 15.51 -12.67 18.56
CA VAL A 534 15.99 -13.93 19.15
C VAL A 534 16.09 -15.00 18.06
N GLY A 535 17.23 -15.01 17.36
CA GLY A 535 17.49 -15.94 16.27
C GLY A 535 17.92 -17.34 16.70
N VAL A 536 18.47 -17.48 17.91
CA VAL A 536 18.98 -18.75 18.47
C VAL A 536 18.37 -19.03 19.85
N THR A 537 17.90 -20.25 20.09
CA THR A 537 17.32 -20.69 21.38
C THR A 537 17.86 -22.07 21.81
N ASN A 538 17.71 -22.39 23.09
CA ASN A 538 17.96 -23.72 23.63
C ASN A 538 16.79 -24.66 23.32
N GLU A 539 17.10 -25.95 23.09
CA GLU A 539 16.09 -27.01 22.87
C GLU A 539 15.26 -27.38 24.12
N ALA A 540 15.62 -26.89 25.31
CA ALA A 540 14.91 -27.19 26.55
C ALA A 540 13.49 -26.61 26.55
N ALA A 541 12.53 -27.25 27.23
CA ALA A 541 11.17 -26.74 27.40
C ALA A 541 11.07 -25.69 28.54
N PRO A 542 10.04 -24.81 28.53
CA PRO A 542 9.75 -23.93 29.66
C PRO A 542 9.61 -24.71 30.98
N PRO A 543 10.06 -24.16 32.12
CA PRO A 543 10.51 -22.77 32.33
C PRO A 543 12.03 -22.56 32.18
N ALA A 544 12.75 -23.44 31.49
CA ALA A 544 14.20 -23.30 31.33
C ALA A 544 14.58 -21.95 30.68
N GLU A 545 15.66 -21.33 31.16
CA GLU A 545 16.13 -20.06 30.59
C GLU A 545 16.57 -20.26 29.13
N GLY A 546 16.11 -19.35 28.27
CA GLY A 546 16.44 -19.34 26.86
C GLY A 546 15.86 -20.51 26.04
N ASN A 547 14.77 -21.12 26.51
CA ASN A 547 14.04 -22.19 25.84
C ASN A 547 13.48 -21.77 24.45
N TYR A 548 13.02 -22.76 23.68
CA TYR A 548 12.57 -22.58 22.30
C TYR A 548 11.37 -21.65 22.10
N THR A 549 10.56 -21.36 23.12
CA THR A 549 9.34 -20.55 22.95
C THR A 549 9.60 -19.06 22.78
N THR A 550 10.84 -18.60 23.01
CA THR A 550 11.24 -17.19 22.80
C THR A 550 11.86 -16.94 21.43
N GLY A 551 12.04 -17.98 20.61
CA GLY A 551 12.62 -17.87 19.28
C GLY A 551 11.69 -17.11 18.34
N ASN A 552 12.25 -16.36 17.40
CA ASN A 552 11.49 -15.67 16.36
C ASN A 552 12.34 -15.29 15.14
N PHE A 553 13.25 -16.16 14.72
CA PHE A 553 14.08 -15.94 13.53
C PHE A 553 13.25 -15.76 12.26
N ASP A 554 12.12 -16.44 12.10
CA ASP A 554 11.31 -16.40 10.88
C ASP A 554 10.05 -15.54 10.99
N GLY A 555 9.86 -14.84 12.12
CA GLY A 555 8.64 -14.11 12.44
C GLY A 555 7.45 -14.99 12.85
N GLY A 556 7.55 -16.32 12.73
CA GLY A 556 6.55 -17.31 13.11
C GLY A 556 6.84 -18.03 14.43
N GLY A 557 7.93 -17.67 15.10
CA GLY A 557 8.38 -18.26 16.36
C GLY A 557 9.46 -19.34 16.21
N ASP A 558 9.93 -19.63 15.00
CA ASP A 558 10.99 -20.61 14.80
C ASP A 558 12.37 -19.96 14.99
N SER A 559 13.39 -20.74 15.36
CA SER A 559 14.77 -20.25 15.58
C SER A 559 15.81 -21.34 15.34
N TYR A 560 17.08 -20.98 15.22
CA TYR A 560 18.16 -21.98 15.23
C TYR A 560 18.25 -22.66 16.60
N SER A 561 18.51 -23.98 16.60
CA SER A 561 18.89 -24.70 17.83
C SER A 561 20.33 -24.36 18.21
N ALA A 562 20.53 -23.89 19.44
CA ALA A 562 21.86 -23.63 19.99
C ALA A 562 22.73 -24.90 20.04
N GLN A 563 22.12 -26.05 20.35
CA GLN A 563 22.79 -27.34 20.44
C GLN A 563 23.22 -27.85 19.05
N ALA A 564 22.34 -27.72 18.06
CA ALA A 564 22.65 -28.11 16.69
C ALA A 564 23.69 -27.18 16.04
N LEU A 565 23.64 -25.88 16.32
CA LEU A 565 24.70 -24.93 15.92
C LEU A 565 26.02 -25.24 16.63
N ALA A 566 25.99 -25.58 17.92
CA ALA A 566 27.20 -25.95 18.66
C ALA A 566 27.86 -27.21 18.07
N ALA A 567 27.07 -28.19 17.64
CA ALA A 567 27.56 -29.38 16.93
C ALA A 567 28.23 -29.01 15.58
N ALA A 568 27.80 -27.92 14.95
CA ALA A 568 28.41 -27.33 13.76
C ALA A 568 29.59 -26.38 14.07
N GLY A 569 30.03 -26.28 15.33
CA GLY A 569 31.16 -25.43 15.75
C GLY A 569 30.79 -23.96 15.97
N VAL A 570 29.50 -23.61 15.98
CA VAL A 570 29.01 -22.25 16.23
C VAL A 570 28.44 -22.17 17.63
N THR A 571 29.21 -21.59 18.55
CA THR A 571 28.78 -21.33 19.94
C THR A 571 28.85 -19.83 20.25
N PRO A 572 28.15 -19.35 21.29
CA PRO A 572 28.23 -17.93 21.65
C PRO A 572 29.68 -17.46 21.86
N GLY A 573 30.07 -16.41 21.13
CA GLY A 573 31.43 -15.84 21.15
C GLY A 573 32.49 -16.61 20.34
N ALA A 574 32.12 -17.70 19.65
CA ALA A 574 33.08 -18.47 18.85
C ALA A 574 33.57 -17.68 17.63
N LYS A 575 34.82 -17.93 17.22
CA LYS A 575 35.31 -17.49 15.93
C LYS A 575 34.89 -18.49 14.87
N VAL A 576 34.15 -18.02 13.87
CA VAL A 576 33.67 -18.84 12.75
C VAL A 576 34.34 -18.34 11.48
N SER A 577 34.96 -19.24 10.72
CA SER A 577 35.78 -18.87 9.56
C SER A 577 35.36 -19.65 8.31
N LYS A 578 35.34 -18.95 7.17
CA LYS A 578 35.12 -19.54 5.85
C LYS A 578 35.87 -18.72 4.80
N ASP A 579 36.56 -19.39 3.88
CA ASP A 579 37.26 -18.76 2.74
C ASP A 579 38.18 -17.58 3.12
N GLY A 580 38.88 -17.70 4.26
CA GLY A 580 39.81 -16.66 4.74
C GLY A 580 39.15 -15.48 5.45
N VAL A 581 37.82 -15.47 5.59
CA VAL A 581 37.07 -14.51 6.39
C VAL A 581 36.81 -15.11 7.77
N THR A 582 36.88 -14.30 8.83
CA THR A 582 36.58 -14.74 10.21
C THR A 582 35.63 -13.75 10.88
N TRP A 583 34.51 -14.27 11.35
CA TRP A 583 33.53 -13.55 12.17
C TRP A 583 33.62 -14.02 13.62
N THR A 584 33.27 -13.13 14.55
CA THR A 584 32.98 -13.52 15.94
C THR A 584 31.48 -13.67 16.05
N PHE A 585 30.98 -14.88 16.30
CA PHE A 585 29.56 -15.13 16.52
C PHE A 585 29.11 -14.42 17.82
N PRO A 586 27.86 -13.92 17.89
CA PRO A 586 27.33 -13.21 19.06
C PRO A 586 27.62 -13.93 20.37
N ALA A 587 28.11 -13.20 21.37
CA ALA A 587 28.31 -13.73 22.72
C ALA A 587 27.00 -13.76 23.55
N ALA A 588 25.91 -13.24 22.99
CA ALA A 588 24.59 -13.25 23.60
C ALA A 588 24.13 -14.69 23.90
N LYS A 589 23.45 -14.87 25.03
CA LYS A 589 22.93 -16.19 25.43
C LYS A 589 21.78 -16.60 24.50
N PRO A 590 21.63 -17.89 24.18
CA PRO A 590 20.42 -18.38 23.49
C PRO A 590 19.14 -17.94 24.22
N GLY A 591 18.13 -17.57 23.45
CA GLY A 591 16.85 -17.06 23.95
C GLY A 591 16.84 -15.61 24.42
N THR A 592 17.96 -14.89 24.26
CA THR A 592 18.03 -13.42 24.35
C THR A 592 18.35 -12.85 22.97
N PRO A 593 18.07 -11.55 22.68
CA PRO A 593 18.37 -10.99 21.38
C PRO A 593 19.83 -11.20 20.98
N ASN A 594 20.03 -11.84 19.83
CA ASN A 594 21.34 -12.31 19.38
C ASN A 594 21.60 -12.07 17.89
N ASN A 595 20.71 -11.35 17.22
CA ASN A 595 20.89 -10.88 15.87
C ASN A 595 20.13 -9.58 15.65
N VAL A 596 20.47 -8.90 14.57
CA VAL A 596 19.71 -7.77 14.07
C VAL A 596 18.77 -8.26 12.98
N GLU A 597 17.47 -8.25 13.23
CA GLU A 597 16.41 -8.19 12.21
C GLU A 597 16.46 -6.80 11.57
N LEU A 598 16.78 -6.74 10.28
CA LEU A 598 17.17 -5.49 9.64
C LEU A 598 15.98 -4.56 9.42
N ALA A 599 16.06 -3.36 10.00
CA ALA A 599 15.05 -2.31 9.93
C ALA A 599 15.68 -0.92 9.72
N GLY A 600 16.81 -0.86 9.00
CA GLY A 600 17.52 0.39 8.74
C GLY A 600 18.48 0.85 9.84
N GLN A 601 18.87 -0.04 10.77
CA GLN A 601 19.74 0.33 11.89
C GLN A 601 21.08 0.87 11.38
N SER A 602 21.57 1.92 12.04
CA SER A 602 22.87 2.53 11.78
C SER A 602 23.81 2.16 12.90
N ILE A 603 24.95 1.55 12.60
CA ILE A 603 25.93 1.10 13.59
C ILE A 603 27.25 1.85 13.39
N THR A 604 27.91 2.19 14.50
CA THR A 604 29.30 2.66 14.49
C THR A 604 30.20 1.47 14.25
N LEU A 605 31.11 1.60 13.29
CA LEU A 605 32.10 0.57 12.98
C LEU A 605 33.37 1.26 12.51
N THR A 606 34.51 0.91 13.12
CA THR A 606 35.81 1.42 12.70
C THR A 606 36.63 0.31 12.05
N GLY A 607 37.17 0.59 10.88
CA GLY A 607 38.03 -0.32 10.14
C GLY A 607 38.26 0.17 8.72
N SER A 608 39.28 -0.36 8.06
CA SER A 608 39.59 -0.09 6.65
C SER A 608 39.88 -1.40 5.95
N GLY A 609 39.41 -1.55 4.73
CA GLY A 609 39.55 -2.77 3.94
C GLY A 609 39.00 -2.58 2.54
N SER A 610 38.87 -3.68 1.81
CA SER A 610 38.24 -3.74 0.49
C SER A 610 36.80 -4.26 0.54
N LYS A 611 36.43 -4.97 1.61
CA LYS A 611 35.10 -5.55 1.80
C LYS A 611 34.63 -5.47 3.24
N LEU A 612 33.32 -5.32 3.40
CA LEU A 612 32.61 -5.47 4.65
C LEU A 612 31.80 -6.76 4.60
N TRP A 613 32.15 -7.71 5.45
CA TRP A 613 31.59 -9.05 5.47
C TRP A 613 30.56 -9.21 6.58
N PHE A 614 29.44 -9.84 6.25
CA PHE A 614 28.31 -10.13 7.12
C PHE A 614 28.17 -11.64 7.28
N LEU A 615 27.84 -12.07 8.50
CA LEU A 615 27.37 -13.42 8.82
C LEU A 615 25.89 -13.34 9.15
N GLY A 616 25.06 -14.04 8.39
CA GLY A 616 23.62 -13.92 8.48
C GLY A 616 22.88 -15.02 7.72
N ALA A 617 21.56 -14.91 7.71
CA ALA A 617 20.66 -15.66 6.86
C ALA A 617 19.35 -14.88 6.71
N GLU A 618 18.47 -15.32 5.83
CA GLU A 618 17.12 -14.78 5.76
C GLU A 618 16.05 -15.85 5.99
N ALA A 619 14.85 -15.41 6.34
CA ALA A 619 13.65 -16.25 6.38
C ALA A 619 12.63 -15.92 5.26
N GLY A 620 12.96 -14.99 4.37
CA GLY A 620 12.13 -14.58 3.24
C GLY A 620 12.82 -14.83 1.90
N PHE A 621 12.73 -13.84 1.00
CA PHE A 621 13.37 -13.75 -0.32
C PHE A 621 13.69 -12.28 -0.66
N THR A 622 14.49 -11.61 0.17
CA THR A 622 14.75 -10.17 0.08
C THR A 622 16.24 -9.83 0.01
N SER A 623 16.52 -8.63 -0.47
CA SER A 623 17.84 -8.01 -0.43
C SER A 623 17.70 -6.51 -0.24
N GLY A 624 18.76 -5.85 0.24
CA GLY A 624 18.70 -4.42 0.47
C GLY A 624 20.07 -3.74 0.42
N GLN A 625 20.05 -2.43 0.25
CA GLN A 625 21.26 -1.63 0.16
C GLN A 625 21.83 -1.31 1.54
N VAL A 626 23.07 -1.71 1.77
CA VAL A 626 23.90 -1.22 2.86
C VAL A 626 24.53 0.10 2.44
N LYS A 627 24.49 1.10 3.30
CA LYS A 627 25.22 2.37 3.12
C LYS A 627 26.37 2.45 4.11
N VAL A 628 27.58 2.65 3.60
CA VAL A 628 28.78 2.86 4.42
C VAL A 628 29.15 4.33 4.37
N THR A 629 29.31 4.95 5.54
CA THR A 629 29.81 6.33 5.65
C THR A 629 31.21 6.32 6.24
N TYR A 630 32.14 7.02 5.58
CA TYR A 630 33.54 7.08 5.96
C TYR A 630 33.82 8.28 6.87
N THR A 631 34.96 8.25 7.55
CA THR A 631 35.38 9.32 8.47
C THR A 631 35.63 10.67 7.77
N ASP A 632 35.90 10.66 6.46
CA ASP A 632 36.01 11.86 5.61
C ASP A 632 34.65 12.44 5.16
N GLY A 633 33.54 11.81 5.58
CA GLY A 633 32.17 12.22 5.25
C GLY A 633 31.65 11.67 3.93
N THR A 634 32.47 11.01 3.12
CA THR A 634 32.02 10.36 1.89
C THR A 634 31.26 9.06 2.18
N THR A 635 30.53 8.55 1.17
CA THR A 635 29.73 7.33 1.32
C THR A 635 29.94 6.36 0.15
N SER A 636 29.67 5.08 0.39
CA SER A 636 29.49 4.06 -0.65
C SER A 636 28.30 3.18 -0.31
N THR A 637 27.79 2.43 -1.29
CA THR A 637 26.66 1.51 -1.12
C THR A 637 26.97 0.14 -1.68
N GLY A 638 26.32 -0.90 -1.16
CA GLY A 638 26.34 -2.23 -1.76
C GLY A 638 25.15 -3.09 -1.33
N SER A 639 24.74 -4.00 -2.20
CA SER A 639 23.57 -4.84 -1.98
C SER A 639 23.94 -6.01 -1.08
N LEU A 640 23.15 -6.21 -0.02
CA LEU A 640 23.23 -7.35 0.88
C LEU A 640 21.98 -8.20 0.73
N GLY A 641 22.17 -9.48 0.49
CA GLY A 641 21.13 -10.51 0.54
C GLY A 641 21.74 -11.81 1.06
N PHE A 642 20.89 -12.70 1.57
CA PHE A 642 21.30 -14.05 1.95
C PHE A 642 20.33 -15.05 1.33
N PRO A 643 20.76 -16.29 1.06
CA PRO A 643 19.84 -17.36 0.80
C PRO A 643 18.93 -17.62 2.03
N ASN A 644 17.75 -18.15 1.77
CA ASN A 644 16.84 -18.64 2.81
C ASN A 644 17.55 -19.69 3.68
N TRP A 645 17.36 -19.56 4.99
CA TRP A 645 18.03 -20.37 6.00
C TRP A 645 17.91 -21.88 5.84
N CYS A 646 16.87 -22.45 5.20
CA CYS A 646 16.71 -23.92 5.11
C CYS A 646 16.90 -24.51 3.71
N CYS A 647 16.36 -23.87 2.68
CA CYS A 647 15.85 -24.65 1.56
C CYS A 647 16.31 -24.16 0.18
N THR A 648 17.17 -23.14 0.12
CA THR A 648 17.70 -22.60 -1.14
C THR A 648 19.17 -22.97 -1.36
N ALA A 649 19.66 -22.67 -2.57
CA ALA A 649 21.06 -22.90 -2.94
C ALA A 649 21.97 -21.98 -2.11
N GLY A 650 23.03 -22.54 -1.55
CA GLY A 650 23.94 -21.78 -0.67
C GLY A 650 24.83 -20.75 -1.38
N THR A 651 24.58 -20.49 -2.66
CA THR A 651 25.31 -19.55 -3.53
C THR A 651 24.45 -18.36 -3.97
N ASP A 652 23.16 -18.34 -3.65
CA ASP A 652 22.28 -17.23 -3.99
C ASP A 652 22.82 -15.92 -3.38
N TYR A 653 22.62 -14.81 -4.10
CA TYR A 653 23.17 -13.49 -3.74
C TYR A 653 24.70 -13.43 -3.62
N GLY A 654 25.42 -14.42 -4.15
CA GLY A 654 26.88 -14.52 -4.04
C GLY A 654 27.35 -14.90 -2.63
N ALA A 655 26.46 -15.42 -1.80
CA ALA A 655 26.79 -15.86 -0.45
C ALA A 655 27.57 -17.19 -0.44
N THR A 656 28.16 -17.51 0.70
CA THR A 656 28.79 -18.81 0.97
C THR A 656 28.23 -19.42 2.25
N THR A 657 27.87 -20.71 2.22
CA THR A 657 27.53 -21.45 3.46
C THR A 657 28.72 -21.52 4.42
N VAL A 658 28.54 -20.96 5.61
CA VAL A 658 29.53 -20.92 6.70
C VAL A 658 29.33 -22.07 7.67
N ALA A 659 28.09 -22.33 8.10
CA ALA A 659 27.74 -23.42 9.00
C ALA A 659 26.36 -23.99 8.65
N THR A 660 26.08 -25.22 9.11
CA THR A 660 24.79 -25.89 8.91
C THR A 660 24.36 -26.59 10.20
N SER A 661 23.27 -26.12 10.77
CA SER A 661 22.52 -26.73 11.86
C SER A 661 21.64 -27.86 11.31
N ASP A 662 21.64 -29.02 11.95
CA ASP A 662 20.85 -30.18 11.51
C ASP A 662 19.33 -29.90 11.47
N HIS A 663 18.84 -29.11 12.42
CA HIS A 663 17.43 -28.85 12.64
C HIS A 663 17.20 -27.45 13.26
N ARG A 664 15.94 -27.11 13.55
CA ARG A 664 15.52 -25.85 14.15
C ARG A 664 14.68 -26.07 15.41
N ASN A 665 14.52 -25.02 16.19
CA ASN A 665 13.52 -24.95 17.25
C ASN A 665 12.24 -24.31 16.72
N THR A 666 11.09 -24.86 17.13
CA THR A 666 9.74 -24.30 16.90
C THR A 666 9.11 -23.93 18.23
N PRO A 667 7.96 -23.21 18.25
CA PRO A 667 7.22 -22.94 19.49
C PRO A 667 6.81 -24.18 20.28
N THR A 668 6.88 -25.37 19.69
CA THR A 668 6.54 -26.66 20.31
C THR A 668 7.75 -27.53 20.66
N GLY A 669 8.97 -27.09 20.32
CA GLY A 669 10.21 -27.81 20.54
C GLY A 669 11.05 -28.02 19.27
N PRO A 670 12.16 -28.76 19.38
CA PRO A 670 13.03 -29.07 18.25
C PRO A 670 12.30 -29.88 17.17
N ALA A 671 12.43 -29.47 15.90
CA ALA A 671 11.75 -30.09 14.77
C ALA A 671 12.56 -29.96 13.47
N ASN A 672 12.09 -30.64 12.41
CA ASN A 672 12.68 -30.61 11.07
C ASN A 672 14.12 -31.16 11.00
N PHE A 673 14.37 -32.29 11.68
CA PHE A 673 15.66 -33.00 11.65
C PHE A 673 16.09 -33.39 10.24
N GLY A 674 17.37 -33.18 9.93
CA GLY A 674 17.97 -33.49 8.63
C GLY A 674 17.71 -32.49 7.50
N VAL A 675 16.99 -31.38 7.75
CA VAL A 675 16.72 -30.35 6.73
C VAL A 675 17.94 -29.48 6.45
N GLY A 676 18.79 -29.23 7.44
CA GLY A 676 20.02 -28.45 7.27
C GLY A 676 19.78 -26.94 7.19
N TYR A 677 19.63 -26.29 8.34
CA TYR A 677 19.49 -24.85 8.48
C TYR A 677 20.85 -24.14 8.49
N LYS A 678 21.10 -23.23 7.56
CA LYS A 678 22.43 -22.70 7.22
C LYS A 678 22.64 -21.28 7.74
N LEU A 679 23.87 -20.97 8.10
CA LEU A 679 24.39 -19.60 8.24
C LEU A 679 25.28 -19.29 7.04
N PHE A 680 25.19 -18.07 6.54
CA PHE A 680 25.87 -17.64 5.32
C PHE A 680 26.78 -16.45 5.57
N GLY A 681 27.88 -16.40 4.82
CA GLY A 681 28.75 -15.24 4.71
C GLY A 681 28.48 -14.51 3.40
N ASN A 682 28.31 -13.18 3.45
CA ASN A 682 28.23 -12.34 2.25
C ASN A 682 28.95 -11.01 2.48
N SER A 683 29.20 -10.22 1.44
CA SER A 683 29.95 -8.96 1.55
C SER A 683 29.43 -7.85 0.66
N VAL A 684 29.68 -6.62 1.10
CA VAL A 684 29.55 -5.43 0.26
C VAL A 684 30.93 -4.79 0.05
N PRO A 685 31.18 -4.16 -1.11
CA PRO A 685 32.46 -3.51 -1.38
C PRO A 685 32.67 -2.27 -0.49
N LEU A 686 33.94 -2.05 -0.12
CA LEU A 686 34.39 -0.82 0.53
C LEU A 686 35.30 -0.02 -0.40
N THR A 687 35.28 1.31 -0.24
CA THR A 687 36.23 2.20 -0.91
C THR A 687 37.62 2.02 -0.29
N ALA A 688 38.57 1.56 -1.11
CA ALA A 688 39.94 1.32 -0.67
C ALA A 688 40.59 2.57 -0.06
N GLY A 689 41.35 2.38 1.03
CA GLY A 689 42.07 3.46 1.72
C GLY A 689 41.21 4.34 2.62
N LYS A 690 39.89 4.08 2.73
CA LYS A 690 39.00 4.82 3.64
C LYS A 690 38.70 4.05 4.91
N THR A 691 38.51 4.79 6.00
CA THR A 691 38.12 4.26 7.30
C THR A 691 36.63 4.44 7.51
N ILE A 692 35.92 3.35 7.82
CA ILE A 692 34.49 3.36 8.12
C ILE A 692 34.24 4.20 9.38
N ARG A 693 33.15 4.98 9.37
CA ARG A 693 32.58 5.68 10.52
C ARG A 693 31.29 5.00 10.97
N THR A 694 30.36 4.83 10.03
CA THR A 694 29.07 4.17 10.28
C THR A 694 28.68 3.26 9.13
N VAL A 695 27.88 2.24 9.45
CA VAL A 695 27.22 1.34 8.49
C VAL A 695 25.73 1.41 8.76
N THR A 696 24.96 1.90 7.79
CA THR A 696 23.50 1.82 7.80
C THR A 696 23.11 0.54 7.09
N LEU A 697 22.49 -0.37 7.84
CA LEU A 697 21.95 -1.63 7.34
C LEU A 697 20.67 -1.36 6.53
N PRO A 698 20.30 -2.23 5.58
CA PRO A 698 19.05 -2.07 4.86
C PRO A 698 17.83 -2.18 5.77
N ASP A 699 16.68 -1.70 5.29
CA ASP A 699 15.38 -1.98 5.89
C ASP A 699 14.74 -3.16 5.14
N ALA A 700 14.98 -4.36 5.69
CA ALA A 700 14.66 -5.65 5.09
C ALA A 700 14.50 -6.70 6.21
N ASP A 701 13.34 -6.71 6.84
CA ASP A 701 13.02 -7.48 8.06
C ASP A 701 13.28 -8.98 7.93
N ALA A 702 13.09 -9.57 6.75
CA ALA A 702 13.43 -10.98 6.52
C ALA A 702 14.94 -11.31 6.66
N ILE A 703 15.84 -10.32 6.62
CA ILE A 703 17.29 -10.51 6.77
C ILE A 703 17.68 -10.38 8.24
N HIS A 704 18.50 -11.33 8.69
CA HIS A 704 19.04 -11.36 10.03
C HIS A 704 20.57 -11.42 10.00
N VAL A 705 21.21 -10.44 10.64
CA VAL A 705 22.67 -10.36 10.74
C VAL A 705 23.12 -10.70 12.15
N PHE A 706 23.97 -11.72 12.27
CA PHE A 706 24.59 -12.15 13.52
C PHE A 706 25.93 -11.47 13.76
N ALA A 707 26.76 -11.28 12.74
CA ALA A 707 28.08 -10.68 12.91
C ALA A 707 28.55 -9.90 11.69
N ILE A 708 29.50 -9.00 11.91
CA ILE A 708 30.11 -8.18 10.86
C ILE A 708 31.63 -8.10 11.07
N THR A 709 32.40 -8.09 9.98
CA THR A 709 33.86 -7.91 10.02
C THR A 709 34.37 -7.15 8.80
N VAL A 710 35.49 -6.46 8.93
CA VAL A 710 36.13 -5.67 7.87
C VAL A 710 37.37 -6.41 7.37
N GLN A 711 37.55 -6.50 6.05
CA GLN A 711 38.73 -7.13 5.43
C GLN A 711 39.27 -6.35 4.24
#